data_AF-A0A369T0B1-F1
#
_entry.id   AF-A0A369T0B1-F1
#
_cell.length_a   1.000
_cell.length_b   1.000
_cell.length_c   1.000
_cell.angle_alpha   90.00
_cell.angle_beta   90.00
_cell.angle_gamma   90.00
#
_symmetry.space_group_name_H-M   'P 1'
#
loop_
_entity.id
_entity.type
_entity.pdbx_description
1 polymer ?
#
loop_
_entity_poly.entity_id
_entity_poly.type
_entity_poly.pdbx_seq_one_letter_code
_entity_poly.pdbx_strand_id
1 'polypeptide(L)'
;MRGRALICLVLVMLLLPPLEGGADRKGIILYYDERYPSNWVNPRATLMYLKGVLESLNVPYRILNADELRDFMRRETGIVIFTSDVAPDTVWDGSEDSLMLRWLREGGTIVWTGDWELYYIGYADGSMVHLSGSENKLLGREVTAAIEGVLVRSTESGARYIPSLRPFRSMRPFDESELAGLEYEAYGAAELNGRRFLDPCAVRVGKGFFVKVSATAHDNLGFLYALELVLNRFLGMNVKLTADPSSSFIPYTGIVYILPSEVSSPYWQRNFGDRIYFYAKSDLRAYREAIRNDFRRISSEYNFVILVVPLSDSQLFRANAELLDEIASLEGLGILYAIFPKWDYGPEQDYLRPGSRVNAVFASVARFLSNLSSTLGVAVWYGWKDRRMDPEELERFYLSLPPDLRQRIWLWLDDPFVEEAYRSGITGKVDELNMTLVTELYSPSMLAAYQNLTRRQMIVTGYWNASSTEEWVDGMRGKLELVRTPGRILGVWIFWDVNDGFGEAYRAYIGGKLRNPVLRRPSLEVVDATGVDRIAVNMIIPSAQIAPGADLVVGGPVANGRSKAVESHGIRFSRDELIINGTVHRSSWRRVDYGLILYEGNRVYVMGTHRFGTKAALIWLRMNGLTGNSCLVRWTDENGNGEVEAEEVIVLRNL
;
A
#
# COMPACT_ATOMS: atom_id res chain seq x y z
N MET A 1 24.18 -43.10 -27.42
CA MET A 1 23.83 -43.32 -25.99
C MET A 1 24.11 -42.05 -25.20
N ARG A 2 23.08 -41.24 -24.98
CA ARG A 2 22.94 -40.22 -23.93
C ARG A 2 21.50 -39.75 -24.01
N GLY A 3 20.73 -39.98 -22.96
CA GLY A 3 19.30 -39.68 -22.90
C GLY A 3 18.92 -39.13 -21.53
N ARG A 4 18.30 -37.95 -21.58
CA ARG A 4 17.26 -37.41 -20.69
C ARG A 4 17.58 -37.16 -19.21
N ALA A 5 17.62 -35.87 -18.85
CA ALA A 5 16.85 -35.29 -17.75
C ALA A 5 16.77 -33.77 -17.92
N LEU A 6 15.75 -33.32 -18.66
CA LEU A 6 15.24 -31.93 -18.68
C LEU A 6 13.70 -32.09 -18.70
N ILE A 7 12.98 -31.23 -17.98
CA ILE A 7 11.52 -31.19 -17.71
C ILE A 7 11.16 -31.63 -16.28
N CYS A 8 10.92 -30.64 -15.41
CA CYS A 8 9.95 -30.71 -14.30
C CYS A 8 9.69 -29.28 -13.78
N LEU A 9 8.92 -28.47 -14.53
CA LEU A 9 8.08 -27.41 -13.96
C LEU A 9 7.04 -26.90 -14.99
N VAL A 10 6.27 -27.82 -15.57
CA VAL A 10 5.05 -27.51 -16.33
C VAL A 10 4.05 -28.64 -16.06
N LEU A 11 2.82 -28.26 -15.72
CA LEU A 11 1.63 -29.10 -15.53
C LEU A 11 1.62 -30.08 -14.33
N VAL A 12 1.07 -29.60 -13.21
CA VAL A 12 0.04 -30.36 -12.47
C VAL A 12 -1.30 -29.64 -12.68
N MET A 13 -1.73 -29.56 -13.94
CA MET A 13 -3.15 -29.55 -14.30
C MET A 13 -3.56 -31.01 -14.49
N LEU A 14 -3.75 -31.72 -13.38
CA LEU A 14 -4.44 -32.99 -13.36
C LEU A 14 -5.74 -32.77 -12.62
N LEU A 15 -6.79 -32.55 -13.43
CA LEU A 15 -8.17 -32.98 -13.23
C LEU A 15 -8.43 -33.55 -11.82
N LEU A 16 -8.65 -32.66 -10.86
CA LEU A 16 -9.43 -33.05 -9.70
C LEU A 16 -10.84 -33.34 -10.24
N PRO A 17 -11.44 -34.48 -9.93
CA PRO A 17 -12.85 -34.69 -10.22
C PRO A 17 -13.63 -33.52 -9.61
N PRO A 18 -14.78 -33.12 -10.20
CA PRO A 18 -15.66 -32.18 -9.51
C PRO A 18 -15.87 -32.73 -8.10
N LEU A 19 -15.58 -31.89 -7.10
CA LEU A 19 -15.86 -32.21 -5.70
C LEU A 19 -17.39 -32.32 -5.57
N GLU A 20 -17.93 -33.50 -5.89
CA GLU A 20 -19.26 -33.92 -5.50
C GLU A 20 -19.23 -34.13 -3.99
N GLY A 21 -19.70 -33.11 -3.28
CA GLY A 21 -19.70 -33.05 -1.82
C GLY A 21 -20.70 -32.01 -1.35
N GLY A 22 -21.92 -32.47 -1.10
CA GLY A 22 -23.11 -31.70 -0.71
C GLY A 22 -22.89 -30.67 0.40
N ALA A 23 -23.02 -29.41 0.00
CA ALA A 23 -23.73 -28.35 0.70
C ALA A 23 -24.14 -27.37 -0.39
N ASP A 24 -25.38 -26.89 -0.34
CA ASP A 24 -25.97 -25.93 -1.27
C ASP A 24 -25.13 -24.64 -1.27
N ARG A 25 -24.05 -24.60 -2.07
CA ARG A 25 -23.11 -23.47 -2.09
C ARG A 25 -23.82 -22.32 -2.80
N LYS A 26 -24.41 -21.43 -2.00
CA LYS A 26 -24.90 -20.12 -2.46
C LYS A 26 -23.84 -19.48 -3.36
N GLY A 27 -24.20 -19.18 -4.61
CA GLY A 27 -23.31 -18.51 -5.54
C GLY A 27 -22.93 -17.11 -5.03
N ILE A 28 -21.65 -16.73 -5.16
CA ILE A 28 -21.20 -15.36 -4.93
C ILE A 28 -21.55 -14.52 -6.15
N ILE A 29 -22.30 -13.46 -5.93
CA ILE A 29 -22.63 -12.43 -6.92
C ILE A 29 -21.90 -11.15 -6.53
N LEU A 30 -21.19 -10.56 -7.49
CA LEU A 30 -20.63 -9.22 -7.39
C LEU A 30 -21.53 -8.29 -8.19
N TYR A 31 -22.24 -7.38 -7.53
CA TYR A 31 -23.02 -6.37 -8.24
C TYR A 31 -22.08 -5.25 -8.70
N TYR A 32 -22.07 -5.00 -10.00
CA TYR A 32 -21.36 -3.88 -10.61
C TYR A 32 -22.04 -3.44 -11.90
N ASP A 33 -22.32 -2.15 -12.02
CA ASP A 33 -22.91 -1.56 -13.21
C ASP A 33 -22.35 -0.15 -13.40
N GLU A 34 -21.60 0.07 -14.49
CA GLU A 34 -20.96 1.36 -14.74
C GLU A 34 -21.92 2.50 -15.06
N ARG A 35 -23.21 2.18 -15.28
CA ARG A 35 -24.29 3.16 -15.50
C ARG A 35 -24.70 3.88 -14.20
N TYR A 36 -24.42 3.29 -13.04
CA TYR A 36 -24.90 3.78 -11.75
C TYR A 36 -23.79 4.53 -10.99
N PRO A 37 -24.14 5.58 -10.22
CA PRO A 37 -23.17 6.32 -9.43
C PRO A 37 -22.75 5.56 -8.15
N SER A 38 -21.83 6.16 -7.41
CA SER A 38 -21.44 5.79 -6.05
C SER A 38 -21.09 7.06 -5.26
N ASN A 39 -21.16 7.00 -3.93
CA ASN A 39 -20.90 8.13 -3.05
C ASN A 39 -19.49 8.11 -2.44
N TRP A 40 -19.16 7.09 -1.64
CA TRP A 40 -17.91 7.00 -0.87
C TRP A 40 -16.96 5.91 -1.35
N VAL A 41 -17.43 4.97 -2.17
CA VAL A 41 -16.60 3.85 -2.64
C VAL A 41 -16.23 4.01 -4.11
N ASN A 42 -15.17 3.32 -4.53
CA ASN A 42 -14.86 3.15 -5.96
C ASN A 42 -15.32 1.75 -6.38
N PRO A 43 -16.48 1.62 -7.07
CA PRO A 43 -17.04 0.32 -7.39
C PRO A 43 -16.14 -0.52 -8.29
N ARG A 44 -15.42 0.11 -9.22
CA ARG A 44 -14.57 -0.63 -10.16
C ARG A 44 -13.31 -1.16 -9.47
N ALA A 45 -12.63 -0.34 -8.68
CA ALA A 45 -11.46 -0.77 -7.92
C ALA A 45 -11.83 -1.90 -6.94
N THR A 46 -12.97 -1.76 -6.24
CA THR A 46 -13.55 -2.81 -5.39
C THR A 46 -13.80 -4.09 -6.19
N LEU A 47 -14.51 -4.01 -7.32
CA LEU A 47 -14.76 -5.16 -8.19
C LEU A 47 -13.45 -5.85 -8.60
N MET A 48 -12.46 -5.10 -9.07
CA MET A 48 -11.19 -5.64 -9.54
C MET A 48 -10.45 -6.39 -8.43
N TYR A 49 -10.42 -5.84 -7.22
CA TYR A 49 -9.86 -6.53 -6.07
C TYR A 49 -10.61 -7.83 -5.76
N LEU A 50 -11.95 -7.76 -5.61
CA LEU A 50 -12.77 -8.92 -5.27
C LEU A 50 -12.60 -10.05 -6.29
N LYS A 51 -12.64 -9.70 -7.58
CA LYS A 51 -12.38 -10.59 -8.70
C LYS A 51 -11.01 -11.25 -8.57
N GLY A 52 -9.94 -10.47 -8.41
CA GLY A 52 -8.58 -10.99 -8.33
C GLY A 52 -8.38 -11.98 -7.18
N VAL A 53 -8.98 -11.70 -6.02
CA VAL A 53 -8.91 -12.62 -4.86
C VAL A 53 -9.71 -13.89 -5.13
N LEU A 54 -10.96 -13.79 -5.60
CA LEU A 54 -11.82 -14.94 -5.88
C LEU A 54 -11.21 -15.87 -6.94
N GLU A 55 -10.63 -15.31 -8.00
CA GLU A 55 -9.89 -16.06 -9.02
C GLU A 55 -8.67 -16.77 -8.43
N SER A 56 -7.88 -16.08 -7.60
CA SER A 56 -6.68 -16.67 -6.97
C SER A 56 -7.02 -17.83 -6.02
N LEU A 57 -8.21 -17.81 -5.43
CA LEU A 57 -8.72 -18.85 -4.52
C LEU A 57 -9.58 -19.89 -5.24
N ASN A 58 -9.75 -19.78 -6.56
CA ASN A 58 -10.62 -20.64 -7.37
C ASN A 58 -12.06 -20.73 -6.82
N VAL A 59 -12.59 -19.59 -6.34
CA VAL A 59 -13.97 -19.48 -5.85
C VAL A 59 -14.86 -19.01 -7.00
N PRO A 60 -15.91 -19.76 -7.37
CA PRO A 60 -16.80 -19.37 -8.45
C PRO A 60 -17.63 -18.13 -8.07
N TYR A 61 -17.72 -17.19 -9.00
CA TYR A 61 -18.51 -15.96 -8.84
C TYR A 61 -19.15 -15.53 -10.17
N ARG A 62 -20.19 -14.70 -10.09
CA ARG A 62 -20.80 -14.02 -11.25
C ARG A 62 -20.76 -12.51 -11.02
N ILE A 63 -20.41 -11.75 -12.05
CA ILE A 63 -20.56 -10.29 -12.05
C ILE A 63 -21.88 -10.01 -12.75
N LEU A 64 -22.79 -9.30 -12.08
CA LEU A 64 -24.10 -8.95 -12.64
C LEU A 64 -24.28 -7.43 -12.65
N ASN A 65 -24.77 -6.91 -13.77
CA ASN A 65 -25.28 -5.54 -13.85
C ASN A 65 -26.67 -5.41 -13.20
N ALA A 66 -27.26 -4.22 -13.16
CA ALA A 66 -28.52 -3.96 -12.47
C ALA A 66 -29.71 -4.77 -13.01
N ASP A 67 -29.77 -5.00 -14.33
CA ASP A 67 -30.85 -5.78 -14.97
C ASP A 67 -30.70 -7.29 -14.71
N GLU A 68 -29.47 -7.77 -14.81
CA GLU A 68 -29.14 -9.17 -14.52
C GLU A 68 -29.32 -9.50 -13.04
N LEU A 69 -29.01 -8.56 -12.15
CA LEU A 69 -29.23 -8.70 -10.70
C LEU A 69 -30.72 -8.84 -10.38
N ARG A 70 -31.58 -8.00 -10.98
CA ARG A 70 -33.04 -8.12 -10.87
C ARG A 70 -33.50 -9.50 -11.30
N ASP A 71 -33.02 -9.99 -12.45
CA ASP A 71 -33.46 -11.26 -12.98
C ASP A 71 -32.92 -12.46 -12.18
N PHE A 72 -31.75 -12.32 -11.56
CA PHE A 72 -31.20 -13.28 -10.60
C PHE A 72 -32.05 -13.32 -9.33
N MET A 73 -32.34 -12.17 -8.71
CA MET A 73 -33.14 -12.08 -7.47
C MET A 73 -34.57 -12.60 -7.63
N ARG A 74 -35.11 -12.66 -8.86
CA ARG A 74 -36.42 -13.27 -9.13
C ARG A 74 -36.41 -14.79 -9.20
N ARG A 75 -35.23 -15.41 -9.37
CA ARG A 75 -35.11 -16.83 -9.77
C ARG A 75 -34.26 -17.66 -8.82
N GLU A 76 -33.27 -17.05 -8.18
CA GLU A 76 -32.21 -17.72 -7.45
C GLU A 76 -32.01 -17.08 -6.07
N THR A 77 -31.41 -17.80 -5.13
CA THR A 77 -30.91 -17.24 -3.86
C THR A 77 -29.39 -17.36 -3.81
N GLY A 78 -28.73 -16.48 -3.08
CA GLY A 78 -27.27 -16.39 -3.08
C GLY A 78 -26.72 -15.35 -2.12
N ILE A 79 -25.45 -14.99 -2.30
CA ILE A 79 -24.77 -13.93 -1.57
C ILE A 79 -24.42 -12.83 -2.58
N VAL A 80 -24.96 -11.64 -2.42
CA VAL A 80 -24.66 -10.47 -3.26
C VAL A 80 -23.76 -9.53 -2.47
N ILE A 81 -22.55 -9.32 -2.98
CA ILE A 81 -21.63 -8.27 -2.51
C ILE A 81 -21.84 -7.05 -3.40
N PHE A 82 -22.29 -5.95 -2.80
CA PHE A 82 -22.42 -4.67 -3.48
C PHE A 82 -21.05 -4.00 -3.56
N THR A 83 -20.60 -3.70 -4.79
CA THR A 83 -19.35 -2.94 -4.99
C THR A 83 -19.57 -1.42 -4.90
N SER A 84 -20.83 -0.97 -4.97
CA SER A 84 -21.26 0.42 -4.79
C SER A 84 -22.06 0.56 -3.49
N ASP A 85 -22.02 1.74 -2.90
CA ASP A 85 -22.84 2.19 -1.77
C ASP A 85 -24.15 2.87 -2.21
N VAL A 86 -24.54 2.65 -3.46
CA VAL A 86 -25.80 3.10 -4.04
C VAL A 86 -26.54 1.87 -4.59
N ALA A 87 -27.80 1.70 -4.20
CA ALA A 87 -28.61 0.59 -4.67
C ALA A 87 -29.29 0.95 -6.00
N PRO A 88 -29.30 0.06 -7.01
CA PRO A 88 -29.95 0.35 -8.27
C PRO A 88 -31.49 0.26 -8.16
N ASP A 89 -32.16 1.18 -8.84
CA ASP A 89 -33.63 1.27 -8.92
C ASP A 89 -34.30 -0.02 -9.43
N THR A 90 -33.58 -0.85 -10.19
CA THR A 90 -34.08 -2.14 -10.68
C THR A 90 -34.42 -3.16 -9.59
N VAL A 91 -33.82 -3.03 -8.40
CA VAL A 91 -34.08 -3.92 -7.25
C VAL A 91 -34.46 -3.18 -5.97
N TRP A 92 -34.21 -1.88 -5.89
CA TRP A 92 -34.52 -1.02 -4.75
C TRP A 92 -35.29 0.25 -5.15
N ASP A 93 -36.55 0.32 -4.76
CA ASP A 93 -37.45 1.47 -5.02
C ASP A 93 -37.74 2.32 -3.77
N GLY A 94 -37.09 2.03 -2.65
CA GLY A 94 -37.31 2.73 -1.37
C GLY A 94 -38.49 2.19 -0.55
N SER A 95 -39.18 1.15 -1.02
CA SER A 95 -40.36 0.57 -0.35
C SER A 95 -40.07 -0.78 0.31
N GLU A 96 -40.97 -1.21 1.21
CA GLU A 96 -40.89 -2.54 1.87
C GLU A 96 -41.20 -3.71 0.93
N ASP A 97 -41.76 -3.42 -0.24
CA ASP A 97 -42.15 -4.37 -1.29
C ASP A 97 -41.10 -4.52 -2.40
N SER A 98 -40.03 -3.72 -2.33
CA SER A 98 -38.85 -3.82 -3.18
C SER A 98 -38.41 -5.27 -3.37
N LEU A 99 -37.99 -5.60 -4.60
CA LEU A 99 -37.51 -6.93 -4.95
C LEU A 99 -36.36 -7.37 -4.03
N MET A 100 -35.43 -6.46 -3.74
CA MET A 100 -34.29 -6.73 -2.87
C MET A 100 -34.71 -7.19 -1.46
N LEU A 101 -35.69 -6.53 -0.84
CA LEU A 101 -36.15 -6.90 0.50
C LEU A 101 -36.94 -8.20 0.52
N ARG A 102 -37.76 -8.47 -0.49
CA ARG A 102 -38.44 -9.77 -0.63
C ARG A 102 -37.42 -10.89 -0.79
N TRP A 103 -36.46 -10.72 -1.68
CA TRP A 103 -35.38 -11.67 -1.92
C TRP A 103 -34.54 -11.94 -0.66
N LEU A 104 -34.20 -10.89 0.09
CA LEU A 104 -33.51 -10.98 1.36
C LEU A 104 -34.32 -11.80 2.37
N ARG A 105 -35.62 -11.51 2.54
CA ARG A 105 -36.53 -12.24 3.44
C ARG A 105 -36.68 -13.72 3.07
N GLU A 106 -36.55 -14.06 1.79
CA GLU A 106 -36.64 -15.44 1.28
C GLU A 106 -35.36 -16.27 1.45
N GLY A 107 -34.25 -15.65 1.87
CA GLY A 107 -33.00 -16.36 2.18
C GLY A 107 -31.76 -15.82 1.46
N GLY A 108 -31.89 -14.74 0.69
CA GLY A 108 -30.75 -14.02 0.13
C GLY A 108 -29.82 -13.46 1.21
N THR A 109 -28.58 -13.17 0.84
CA THR A 109 -27.64 -12.44 1.71
C THR A 109 -27.11 -11.24 0.96
N ILE A 110 -27.16 -10.06 1.58
CA ILE A 110 -26.59 -8.82 1.05
C ILE A 110 -25.39 -8.44 1.91
N VAL A 111 -24.26 -8.14 1.25
CA VAL A 111 -23.07 -7.60 1.90
C VAL A 111 -22.86 -6.19 1.35
N TRP A 112 -22.88 -5.22 2.26
CA TRP A 112 -22.89 -3.79 1.97
C TRP A 112 -21.68 -3.12 2.60
N THR A 113 -20.99 -2.29 1.81
CA THR A 113 -19.83 -1.48 2.22
C THR A 113 -20.03 -0.04 1.78
N GLY A 114 -19.45 0.92 2.53
CA GLY A 114 -19.47 2.34 2.16
C GLY A 114 -20.42 3.19 3.01
N ASP A 115 -21.36 3.89 2.40
CA ASP A 115 -22.32 4.75 3.10
C ASP A 115 -23.45 3.96 3.81
N TRP A 116 -24.36 4.70 4.42
CA TRP A 116 -25.61 4.24 4.99
C TRP A 116 -26.39 3.36 4.01
N GLU A 117 -26.73 2.16 4.46
CA GLU A 117 -27.46 1.15 3.69
C GLU A 117 -28.76 1.70 3.10
N LEU A 118 -28.92 1.49 1.79
CA LEU A 118 -30.16 1.79 1.05
C LEU A 118 -30.62 3.26 1.14
N TYR A 119 -29.70 4.16 1.53
CA TYR A 119 -29.96 5.60 1.60
C TYR A 119 -30.15 6.19 0.20
N TYR A 120 -29.27 5.85 -0.75
CA TYR A 120 -29.40 6.30 -2.13
C TYR A 120 -30.01 5.24 -3.03
N ILE A 121 -30.96 5.69 -3.87
CA ILE A 121 -31.42 4.98 -5.06
C ILE A 121 -30.68 5.58 -6.26
N GLY A 122 -29.91 4.76 -6.95
CA GLY A 122 -29.23 5.14 -8.18
C GLY A 122 -30.06 4.80 -9.40
N TYR A 123 -29.84 5.54 -10.47
CA TYR A 123 -30.45 5.33 -11.78
C TYR A 123 -29.38 5.13 -12.85
N ALA A 124 -29.73 4.43 -13.92
CA ALA A 124 -28.83 4.11 -15.03
C ALA A 124 -28.34 5.33 -15.84
N ASP A 125 -28.86 6.53 -15.58
CA ASP A 125 -28.38 7.78 -16.18
C ASP A 125 -27.25 8.44 -15.37
N GLY A 126 -26.77 7.79 -14.30
CA GLY A 126 -25.74 8.29 -13.41
C GLY A 126 -26.26 9.18 -12.28
N SER A 127 -27.57 9.44 -12.22
CA SER A 127 -28.17 10.18 -11.11
C SER A 127 -28.44 9.28 -9.89
N MET A 128 -28.55 9.90 -8.72
CA MET A 128 -29.01 9.24 -7.50
C MET A 128 -29.89 10.18 -6.67
N VAL A 129 -30.82 9.62 -5.93
CA VAL A 129 -31.73 10.35 -5.03
C VAL A 129 -31.79 9.68 -3.66
N HIS A 130 -32.01 10.49 -2.63
CA HIS A 130 -32.40 9.99 -1.31
C HIS A 130 -33.91 10.17 -1.15
N LEU A 131 -34.60 9.10 -0.77
CA LEU A 131 -35.99 9.15 -0.33
C LEU A 131 -36.01 9.03 1.19
N SER A 132 -36.46 10.07 1.90
CA SER A 132 -36.45 10.07 3.37
C SER A 132 -37.10 8.81 3.96
N GLY A 133 -36.38 8.12 4.83
CA GLY A 133 -36.84 6.92 5.51
C GLY A 133 -36.73 5.63 4.69
N SER A 134 -36.14 5.66 3.49
CA SER A 134 -35.86 4.45 2.70
C SER A 134 -34.92 3.51 3.45
N GLU A 135 -33.90 4.06 4.11
CA GLU A 135 -32.94 3.34 4.94
C GLU A 135 -33.60 2.53 6.08
N ASN A 136 -34.72 3.04 6.62
CA ASN A 136 -35.44 2.40 7.73
C ASN A 136 -36.24 1.17 7.28
N LYS A 137 -36.51 1.02 5.98
CA LYS A 137 -37.34 -0.06 5.45
C LYS A 137 -36.69 -1.44 5.51
N LEU A 138 -35.36 -1.49 5.58
CA LEU A 138 -34.61 -2.74 5.72
C LEU A 138 -35.06 -3.54 6.96
N LEU A 139 -35.18 -2.85 8.11
CA LEU A 139 -35.53 -3.46 9.40
C LEU A 139 -36.84 -2.93 10.00
N GLY A 140 -37.58 -2.11 9.22
CA GLY A 140 -38.83 -1.46 9.64
C GLY A 140 -38.65 -0.36 10.69
N ARG A 141 -37.41 0.03 11.00
CA ARG A 141 -37.04 1.05 11.99
C ARG A 141 -35.66 1.62 11.69
N GLU A 142 -35.36 2.78 12.25
CA GLU A 142 -34.02 3.36 12.23
C GLU A 142 -33.10 2.55 13.15
N VAL A 143 -32.00 2.04 12.59
CA VAL A 143 -31.01 1.23 13.33
C VAL A 143 -29.58 1.76 13.20
N THR A 144 -29.37 2.72 12.31
CA THR A 144 -28.04 3.19 11.93
C THR A 144 -27.83 4.58 12.49
N ALA A 145 -26.72 4.76 13.20
CA ALA A 145 -26.40 6.03 13.82
C ALA A 145 -25.53 6.88 12.90
N ALA A 146 -25.93 8.13 12.66
CA ALA A 146 -25.07 9.13 12.05
C ALA A 146 -24.16 9.78 13.10
N ILE A 147 -22.89 9.38 13.13
CA ILE A 147 -21.90 9.88 14.09
C ILE A 147 -20.61 10.35 13.40
N GLU A 148 -19.82 11.19 14.08
CA GLU A 148 -18.56 11.75 13.57
C GLU A 148 -17.39 10.73 13.51
N GLY A 149 -17.67 9.44 13.75
CA GLY A 149 -16.68 8.36 13.69
C GLY A 149 -16.38 7.76 15.07
N VAL A 150 -16.79 6.51 15.29
CA VAL A 150 -16.43 5.73 16.49
C VAL A 150 -15.35 4.71 16.17
N LEU A 151 -14.36 4.57 17.06
CA LEU A 151 -13.27 3.59 16.88
C LEU A 151 -13.78 2.18 17.19
N VAL A 152 -14.07 1.43 16.14
CA VAL A 152 -14.49 0.03 16.23
C VAL A 152 -13.29 -0.87 16.40
N ARG A 153 -13.42 -1.91 17.24
CA ARG A 153 -12.43 -2.97 17.43
C ARG A 153 -13.06 -4.33 17.15
N SER A 154 -12.22 -5.29 16.81
CA SER A 154 -12.64 -6.67 16.56
C SER A 154 -13.25 -7.31 17.81
N THR A 155 -14.37 -8.00 17.63
CA THR A 155 -14.96 -8.91 18.63
C THR A 155 -14.31 -10.30 18.51
N GLU A 156 -14.69 -11.26 19.35
CA GLU A 156 -14.25 -12.65 19.19
C GLU A 156 -14.68 -13.24 17.83
N SER A 157 -15.93 -13.03 17.44
CA SER A 157 -16.44 -13.42 16.12
C SER A 157 -15.71 -12.70 14.99
N GLY A 158 -15.41 -11.41 15.17
CA GLY A 158 -14.61 -10.64 14.22
C GLY A 158 -13.22 -11.23 14.04
N ALA A 159 -12.52 -11.54 15.13
CA ALA A 159 -11.18 -12.13 15.08
C ALA A 159 -11.18 -13.51 14.41
N ARG A 160 -12.28 -14.27 14.56
CA ARG A 160 -12.46 -15.57 13.92
C ARG A 160 -12.74 -15.48 12.42
N TYR A 161 -13.67 -14.62 12.02
CA TYR A 161 -14.17 -14.59 10.63
C TYR A 161 -13.54 -13.51 9.76
N ILE A 162 -12.96 -12.49 10.37
CA ILE A 162 -12.26 -11.38 9.72
C ILE A 162 -10.89 -11.21 10.40
N PRO A 163 -9.97 -12.19 10.29
CA PRO A 163 -8.65 -12.12 10.93
C PRO A 163 -7.80 -10.92 10.50
N SER A 164 -8.16 -10.24 9.40
CA SER A 164 -7.54 -9.00 8.95
C SER A 164 -8.15 -7.74 9.58
N LEU A 165 -9.22 -7.84 10.38
CA LEU A 165 -9.95 -6.71 10.94
C LEU A 165 -9.08 -5.90 11.90
N ARG A 166 -8.85 -4.64 11.53
CA ARG A 166 -8.11 -3.67 12.34
C ARG A 166 -9.06 -2.67 12.97
N PRO A 167 -8.63 -1.96 14.01
CA PRO A 167 -9.40 -0.82 14.49
C PRO A 167 -9.60 0.22 13.38
N PHE A 168 -10.82 0.68 13.18
CA PHE A 168 -11.15 1.73 12.21
C PHE A 168 -12.27 2.63 12.74
N ARG A 169 -12.42 3.83 12.18
CA ARG A 169 -13.50 4.75 12.55
C ARG A 169 -14.73 4.51 11.68
N SER A 170 -15.82 4.01 12.26
CA SER A 170 -17.11 3.85 11.59
C SER A 170 -17.97 5.10 11.78
N MET A 171 -18.53 5.63 10.69
CA MET A 171 -19.40 6.82 10.70
C MET A 171 -20.89 6.48 10.67
N ARG A 172 -21.24 5.27 10.22
CA ARG A 172 -22.62 4.78 10.08
C ARG A 172 -22.80 3.37 10.70
N PRO A 173 -22.32 3.11 11.93
CA PRO A 173 -22.50 1.81 12.56
C PRO A 173 -23.99 1.58 12.91
N PHE A 174 -24.37 0.32 13.15
CA PHE A 174 -25.64 0.07 13.82
C PHE A 174 -25.56 0.48 15.28
N ASP A 175 -26.62 1.06 15.81
CA ASP A 175 -26.83 1.16 17.25
C ASP A 175 -27.42 -0.14 17.77
N GLU A 176 -26.70 -0.81 18.68
CA GLU A 176 -27.12 -2.07 19.25
C GLU A 176 -28.46 -1.96 20.00
N SER A 177 -28.79 -0.81 20.61
CA SER A 177 -30.08 -0.65 21.30
C SER A 177 -31.26 -0.72 20.34
N GLU A 178 -31.09 -0.26 19.11
CA GLU A 178 -32.14 -0.26 18.09
C GLU A 178 -32.31 -1.65 17.45
N LEU A 179 -31.31 -2.53 17.58
CA LEU A 179 -31.39 -3.94 17.14
C LEU A 179 -32.17 -4.84 18.11
N ALA A 180 -32.73 -4.30 19.19
CA ALA A 180 -33.49 -5.07 20.16
C ALA A 180 -34.60 -5.91 19.50
N GLY A 181 -34.60 -7.21 19.81
CA GLY A 181 -35.54 -8.19 19.26
C GLY A 181 -35.16 -8.76 17.89
N LEU A 182 -34.03 -8.35 17.31
CA LEU A 182 -33.49 -8.92 16.08
C LEU A 182 -32.36 -9.91 16.40
N GLU A 183 -32.17 -10.92 15.53
CA GLU A 183 -31.00 -11.79 15.60
C GLU A 183 -29.86 -11.16 14.80
N TYR A 184 -28.69 -11.03 15.42
CA TYR A 184 -27.52 -10.43 14.79
C TYR A 184 -26.21 -11.08 15.26
N GLU A 185 -25.17 -10.91 14.44
CA GLU A 185 -23.79 -11.28 14.71
C GLU A 185 -22.91 -10.04 14.61
N ALA A 186 -22.35 -9.61 15.75
CA ALA A 186 -21.38 -8.51 15.79
C ALA A 186 -19.98 -9.03 15.48
N TYR A 187 -19.30 -8.43 14.50
CA TYR A 187 -17.91 -8.73 14.18
C TYR A 187 -16.99 -7.60 14.65
N GLY A 188 -17.43 -6.35 14.58
CA GLY A 188 -16.79 -5.21 15.21
C GLY A 188 -17.71 -4.50 16.19
N ALA A 189 -17.16 -3.99 17.29
CA ALA A 189 -17.90 -3.20 18.26
C ALA A 189 -17.12 -1.97 18.76
N ALA A 190 -17.84 -0.93 19.16
CA ALA A 190 -17.32 0.24 19.83
C ALA A 190 -18.28 0.71 20.93
N GLU A 191 -17.75 1.48 21.88
CA GLU A 191 -18.55 2.17 22.90
C GLU A 191 -18.35 3.68 22.79
N LEU A 192 -19.45 4.44 22.82
CA LEU A 192 -19.44 5.89 22.84
C LEU A 192 -20.63 6.39 23.66
N ASN A 193 -20.36 7.21 24.68
CA ASN A 193 -21.37 7.79 25.56
C ASN A 193 -22.33 6.75 26.19
N GLY A 194 -21.81 5.58 26.56
CA GLY A 194 -22.60 4.49 27.16
C GLY A 194 -23.51 3.72 26.19
N ARG A 195 -23.44 4.02 24.89
CA ARG A 195 -24.08 3.25 23.81
C ARG A 195 -23.05 2.36 23.12
N ARG A 196 -23.51 1.21 22.63
CA ARG A 196 -22.68 0.24 21.91
C ARG A 196 -23.05 0.24 20.44
N PHE A 197 -22.03 0.37 19.60
CA PHE A 197 -22.16 0.50 18.15
C PHE A 197 -21.49 -0.68 17.45
N LEU A 198 -22.10 -1.21 16.40
CA LEU A 198 -21.66 -2.44 15.74
C LEU A 198 -21.32 -2.21 14.26
N ASP A 199 -20.10 -2.58 13.86
CA ASP A 199 -19.62 -2.53 12.48
C ASP A 199 -18.25 -3.25 12.34
N PRO A 200 -18.09 -4.37 11.62
CA PRO A 200 -19.10 -5.05 10.81
C PRO A 200 -20.14 -5.78 11.65
N CYS A 201 -21.35 -5.92 11.11
CA CYS A 201 -22.45 -6.62 11.76
C CYS A 201 -23.38 -7.26 10.72
N ALA A 202 -23.74 -8.53 10.95
CA ALA A 202 -24.77 -9.21 10.17
C ALA A 202 -26.08 -9.24 10.97
N VAL A 203 -27.18 -8.80 10.36
CA VAL A 203 -28.52 -8.83 10.95
C VAL A 203 -29.39 -9.78 10.14
N ARG A 204 -30.14 -10.66 10.81
CA ARG A 204 -31.08 -11.55 10.15
C ARG A 204 -32.31 -10.78 9.68
N VAL A 205 -32.67 -10.95 8.41
CA VAL A 205 -33.89 -10.36 7.81
C VAL A 205 -34.69 -11.47 7.16
N GLY A 206 -35.76 -11.91 7.83
CA GLY A 206 -36.48 -13.13 7.45
C GLY A 206 -35.56 -14.35 7.50
N LYS A 207 -35.42 -15.06 6.39
CA LYS A 207 -34.49 -16.21 6.25
C LYS A 207 -33.07 -15.80 5.86
N GLY A 208 -32.87 -14.56 5.41
CA GLY A 208 -31.61 -14.04 4.91
C GLY A 208 -30.80 -13.23 5.91
N PHE A 209 -29.73 -12.61 5.41
CA PHE A 209 -28.84 -11.76 6.19
C PHE A 209 -28.51 -10.47 5.45
N PHE A 210 -28.65 -9.34 6.14
CA PHE A 210 -28.05 -8.09 5.71
C PHE A 210 -26.76 -7.88 6.50
N VAL A 211 -25.65 -7.71 5.81
CA VAL A 211 -24.32 -7.58 6.40
C VAL A 211 -23.77 -6.20 6.08
N LYS A 212 -23.61 -5.38 7.12
CA LYS A 212 -22.93 -4.09 7.03
C LYS A 212 -21.47 -4.26 7.37
N VAL A 213 -20.60 -3.69 6.54
CA VAL A 213 -19.14 -3.77 6.71
C VAL A 213 -18.49 -2.42 6.43
N SER A 214 -17.81 -1.88 7.43
CA SER A 214 -16.97 -0.69 7.35
C SER A 214 -17.70 0.52 6.75
N ALA A 215 -18.73 0.99 7.45
CA ALA A 215 -19.59 2.06 6.99
C ALA A 215 -18.97 3.44 7.29
N THR A 216 -17.97 3.83 6.49
CA THR A 216 -17.19 5.06 6.69
C THR A 216 -16.75 5.68 5.37
N ALA A 217 -16.74 7.02 5.33
CA ALA A 217 -16.30 7.82 4.19
C ALA A 217 -14.78 7.86 4.04
N HIS A 218 -14.06 7.32 5.02
CA HIS A 218 -12.60 7.35 5.04
C HIS A 218 -11.98 6.11 4.42
N ASP A 219 -10.78 6.32 3.90
CA ASP A 219 -9.87 5.37 3.30
C ASP A 219 -9.72 4.06 4.13
N ASN A 220 -10.50 3.03 3.80
CA ASN A 220 -10.60 1.83 4.64
C ASN A 220 -10.57 0.51 3.84
N LEU A 221 -10.39 -0.58 4.58
CA LEU A 221 -10.26 -1.95 4.06
C LEU A 221 -11.61 -2.70 4.00
N GLY A 222 -12.74 -1.97 3.93
CA GLY A 222 -14.09 -2.52 4.01
C GLY A 222 -14.39 -3.59 2.95
N PHE A 223 -13.93 -3.37 1.71
CA PHE A 223 -14.03 -4.37 0.64
C PHE A 223 -13.30 -5.68 0.98
N LEU A 224 -12.14 -5.59 1.65
CA LEU A 224 -11.35 -6.74 2.09
C LEU A 224 -12.08 -7.45 3.23
N TYR A 225 -12.57 -6.70 4.22
CA TYR A 225 -13.32 -7.26 5.36
C TYR A 225 -14.61 -7.94 4.91
N ALA A 226 -15.31 -7.36 3.93
CA ALA A 226 -16.53 -7.92 3.36
C ALA A 226 -16.25 -9.25 2.69
N LEU A 227 -15.20 -9.33 1.86
CA LEU A 227 -14.83 -10.57 1.20
C LEU A 227 -14.34 -11.63 2.19
N GLU A 228 -13.47 -11.26 3.12
CA GLU A 228 -12.94 -12.17 4.13
C GLU A 228 -14.06 -12.75 4.99
N LEU A 229 -15.02 -11.91 5.41
CA LEU A 229 -16.22 -12.36 6.10
C LEU A 229 -17.03 -13.34 5.24
N VAL A 230 -17.27 -13.05 3.96
CA VAL A 230 -17.98 -13.97 3.06
C VAL A 230 -17.28 -15.32 2.95
N LEU A 231 -15.98 -15.32 2.68
CA LEU A 231 -15.18 -16.53 2.52
C LEU A 231 -15.15 -17.36 3.81
N ASN A 232 -15.04 -16.73 4.97
CA ASN A 232 -14.90 -17.44 6.24
C ASN A 232 -16.22 -17.82 6.88
N ARG A 233 -17.16 -16.88 7.00
CA ARG A 233 -18.45 -17.10 7.69
C ARG A 233 -19.45 -17.87 6.84
N PHE A 234 -19.50 -17.61 5.53
CA PHE A 234 -20.52 -18.18 4.65
C PHE A 234 -20.00 -19.33 3.78
N LEU A 235 -18.70 -19.38 3.49
CA LEU A 235 -18.08 -20.47 2.73
C LEU A 235 -17.14 -21.37 3.55
N GLY A 236 -16.79 -21.00 4.79
CA GLY A 236 -15.98 -21.84 5.69
C GLY A 236 -14.51 -21.99 5.30
N MET A 237 -13.94 -21.03 4.56
CA MET A 237 -12.60 -21.16 3.95
C MET A 237 -11.42 -20.83 4.90
N ASN A 238 -11.66 -20.19 6.04
CA ASN A 238 -10.64 -19.80 7.04
C ASN A 238 -9.39 -19.11 6.45
N VAL A 239 -9.61 -18.13 5.56
CA VAL A 239 -8.56 -17.34 4.92
C VAL A 239 -8.26 -16.04 5.67
N LYS A 240 -7.02 -15.55 5.52
CA LYS A 240 -6.60 -14.20 5.90
C LYS A 240 -6.13 -13.46 4.65
N LEU A 241 -6.74 -12.31 4.34
CA LEU A 241 -6.52 -11.55 3.11
C LEU A 241 -5.53 -10.39 3.24
N THR A 242 -5.06 -10.03 4.44
CA THR A 242 -3.85 -9.20 4.55
C THR A 242 -2.61 -10.07 4.52
N ALA A 243 -1.56 -9.59 3.87
CA ALA A 243 -0.25 -10.20 4.01
C ALA A 243 0.20 -10.16 5.48
N ASP A 244 0.99 -11.15 5.90
CA ASP A 244 1.78 -10.92 7.10
C ASP A 244 2.80 -9.80 6.81
N PRO A 245 3.18 -9.00 7.83
CA PRO A 245 4.11 -7.90 7.64
C PRO A 245 5.45 -8.34 7.01
N SER A 246 5.82 -9.61 7.22
CA SER A 246 6.08 -10.63 6.18
C SER A 246 6.67 -10.24 4.84
N SER A 247 5.74 -10.06 3.89
CA SER A 247 5.94 -10.51 2.50
C SER A 247 6.18 -9.39 1.50
N SER A 248 6.06 -8.13 1.91
CA SER A 248 6.20 -6.97 1.04
C SER A 248 7.59 -6.37 1.17
N PHE A 249 8.57 -7.05 0.55
CA PHE A 249 9.91 -6.49 0.44
C PHE A 249 9.88 -5.30 -0.52
N ILE A 250 9.70 -4.09 0.02
CA ILE A 250 9.90 -2.80 -0.66
C ILE A 250 11.35 -2.39 -0.34
N PRO A 251 12.33 -2.68 -1.21
CA PRO A 251 13.75 -2.43 -0.94
C PRO A 251 14.13 -0.95 -0.99
N TYR A 252 13.33 -0.15 -1.68
CA TYR A 252 13.74 1.18 -2.12
C TYR A 252 12.58 2.15 -1.98
N THR A 253 12.83 3.21 -1.22
CA THR A 253 11.80 4.17 -0.83
C THR A 253 12.27 5.60 -1.10
N GLY A 254 11.36 6.41 -1.64
CA GLY A 254 11.59 7.83 -1.84
C GLY A 254 10.44 8.66 -1.30
N ILE A 255 10.64 9.96 -1.25
CA ILE A 255 9.62 10.90 -0.77
C ILE A 255 9.51 12.10 -1.70
N VAL A 256 8.28 12.53 -1.96
CA VAL A 256 8.00 13.70 -2.78
C VAL A 256 8.41 14.96 -2.05
N TYR A 257 9.11 15.84 -2.76
CA TYR A 257 9.64 17.09 -2.24
C TYR A 257 9.34 18.22 -3.22
N ILE A 258 8.45 19.14 -2.82
CA ILE A 258 8.00 20.24 -3.69
C ILE A 258 8.50 21.60 -3.20
N LEU A 259 8.45 21.86 -1.89
CA LEU A 259 9.03 23.05 -1.29
C LEU A 259 9.82 22.67 -0.03
N PRO A 260 10.90 23.41 0.28
CA PRO A 260 11.58 23.25 1.55
C PRO A 260 10.67 23.64 2.72
N SER A 261 10.75 22.87 3.81
CA SER A 261 9.84 23.01 4.95
C SER A 261 9.91 24.41 5.58
N GLU A 262 11.11 24.97 5.67
CA GLU A 262 11.37 26.29 6.27
C GLU A 262 10.97 27.47 5.36
N VAL A 263 10.71 27.23 4.07
CA VAL A 263 10.43 28.30 3.09
C VAL A 263 9.12 28.08 2.33
N SER A 264 8.34 27.08 2.75
CA SER A 264 7.02 26.79 2.22
C SER A 264 6.11 28.01 2.36
N SER A 265 5.53 28.43 1.24
CA SER A 265 4.77 29.66 1.15
C SER A 265 3.74 29.58 0.02
N PRO A 266 2.54 30.16 0.20
CA PRO A 266 1.52 30.22 -0.85
C PRO A 266 1.89 31.21 -1.97
N TYR A 267 3.06 31.86 -1.88
CA TYR A 267 3.57 32.76 -2.90
C TYR A 267 3.57 32.10 -4.30
N TRP A 268 4.08 30.87 -4.41
CA TRP A 268 4.25 30.21 -5.70
C TRP A 268 2.91 29.85 -6.35
N GLN A 269 2.01 29.27 -5.57
CA GLN A 269 0.65 28.99 -6.02
C GLN A 269 -0.09 30.26 -6.45
N ARG A 270 0.01 31.35 -5.68
CA ARG A 270 -0.69 32.62 -6.01
C ARG A 270 -0.14 33.34 -7.24
N ASN A 271 1.17 33.29 -7.47
CA ASN A 271 1.81 34.06 -8.54
C ASN A 271 2.04 33.26 -9.83
N PHE A 272 2.16 31.94 -9.74
CA PHE A 272 2.46 31.07 -10.87
C PHE A 272 1.45 29.93 -11.06
N GLY A 273 0.42 29.86 -10.22
CA GLY A 273 -0.61 28.81 -10.25
C GLY A 273 -0.16 27.47 -9.67
N ASP A 274 1.13 27.29 -9.37
CA ASP A 274 1.67 26.03 -8.88
C ASP A 274 2.97 26.25 -8.06
N ARG A 275 3.13 25.45 -7.00
CA ARG A 275 4.29 25.45 -6.10
C ARG A 275 5.57 24.92 -6.77
N ILE A 276 5.45 24.10 -7.81
CA ILE A 276 6.60 23.53 -8.54
C ILE A 276 7.49 24.60 -9.21
N TYR A 277 6.94 25.79 -9.49
CA TYR A 277 7.69 26.88 -10.13
C TYR A 277 8.82 27.43 -9.26
N PHE A 278 8.88 27.10 -7.97
CA PHE A 278 10.03 27.36 -7.10
C PHE A 278 11.35 26.92 -7.76
N TYR A 279 11.39 25.72 -8.34
CA TYR A 279 12.61 25.16 -8.94
C TYR A 279 13.03 25.83 -10.26
N ALA A 280 12.10 26.48 -10.97
CA ALA A 280 12.37 27.10 -12.26
C ALA A 280 12.53 28.63 -12.19
N LYS A 281 11.95 29.29 -11.18
CA LYS A 281 11.88 30.75 -11.08
C LYS A 281 12.66 31.33 -9.90
N SER A 282 12.97 30.53 -8.88
CA SER A 282 13.78 30.95 -7.74
C SER A 282 15.27 30.71 -7.99
N ASP A 283 16.14 31.50 -7.36
CA ASP A 283 17.57 31.18 -7.26
C ASP A 283 17.82 30.31 -6.02
N LEU A 284 18.01 29.01 -6.21
CA LEU A 284 18.10 28.05 -5.11
C LEU A 284 19.34 28.24 -4.23
N ARG A 285 20.34 29.03 -4.67
CA ARG A 285 21.51 29.37 -3.84
C ARG A 285 21.12 30.09 -2.55
N ALA A 286 20.07 30.93 -2.60
CA ALA A 286 19.54 31.61 -1.43
C ALA A 286 18.85 30.66 -0.43
N TYR A 287 18.48 29.45 -0.87
CA TYR A 287 17.72 28.45 -0.11
C TYR A 287 18.56 27.19 0.18
N ARG A 288 19.86 27.23 -0.13
CA ARG A 288 20.75 26.07 -0.07
C ARG A 288 20.70 25.35 1.27
N GLU A 289 20.79 26.09 2.38
CA GLU A 289 20.81 25.49 3.72
C GLU A 289 19.45 24.90 4.11
N ALA A 290 18.34 25.54 3.75
CA ALA A 290 17.00 25.00 4.00
C ALA A 290 16.80 23.67 3.25
N ILE A 291 17.17 23.62 1.97
CA ILE A 291 17.11 22.39 1.15
C ILE A 291 18.01 21.31 1.75
N ARG A 292 19.25 21.66 2.10
CA ARG A 292 20.21 20.70 2.68
C ARG A 292 19.73 20.14 4.01
N ASN A 293 19.14 20.97 4.87
CA ASN A 293 18.60 20.53 6.16
C ASN A 293 17.46 19.52 5.96
N ASP A 294 16.57 19.78 5.00
CA ASP A 294 15.52 18.82 4.64
C ASP A 294 16.12 17.54 4.05
N PHE A 295 17.07 17.64 3.11
CA PHE A 295 17.70 16.48 2.47
C PHE A 295 18.43 15.60 3.49
N ARG A 296 19.14 16.19 4.45
CA ARG A 296 19.76 15.45 5.55
C ARG A 296 18.74 14.70 6.41
N ARG A 297 17.59 15.30 6.67
CA ARG A 297 16.50 14.63 7.39
C ARG A 297 15.95 13.48 6.57
N ILE A 298 15.71 13.71 5.28
CA ILE A 298 15.18 12.71 4.35
C ILE A 298 16.14 11.53 4.20
N SER A 299 17.44 11.76 4.04
CA SER A 299 18.44 10.70 3.86
C SER A 299 18.58 9.76 5.06
N SER A 300 18.16 10.21 6.25
CA SER A 300 18.12 9.37 7.44
C SER A 300 17.00 8.32 7.44
N GLU A 301 16.01 8.45 6.55
CA GLU A 301 14.82 7.57 6.50
C GLU A 301 14.52 7.04 5.09
N TYR A 302 14.94 7.73 4.02
CA TYR A 302 14.62 7.43 2.63
C TYR A 302 15.88 7.39 1.76
N ASN A 303 15.78 6.72 0.60
CA ASN A 303 16.90 6.53 -0.32
C ASN A 303 16.99 7.63 -1.39
N PHE A 304 15.88 8.30 -1.68
CA PHE A 304 15.82 9.32 -2.73
C PHE A 304 14.70 10.33 -2.52
N VAL A 305 14.80 11.46 -3.20
CA VAL A 305 13.74 12.47 -3.30
C VAL A 305 13.08 12.43 -4.68
N ILE A 306 11.78 12.71 -4.72
CA ILE A 306 11.04 12.90 -5.97
C ILE A 306 10.78 14.40 -6.10
N LEU A 307 11.50 15.05 -7.02
CA LEU A 307 11.37 16.48 -7.27
C LEU A 307 10.32 16.71 -8.35
N VAL A 308 9.18 17.29 -7.99
CA VAL A 308 8.16 17.69 -8.95
C VAL A 308 8.52 19.07 -9.48
N VAL A 309 8.82 19.14 -10.78
CA VAL A 309 9.33 20.34 -11.45
C VAL A 309 8.53 20.64 -12.72
N PRO A 310 8.33 21.92 -13.09
CA PRO A 310 7.81 22.24 -14.40
C PRO A 310 8.87 21.95 -15.46
N LEU A 311 8.46 21.71 -16.70
CA LEU A 311 9.41 21.72 -17.81
C LEU A 311 10.00 23.13 -17.94
N SER A 312 11.32 23.23 -17.86
CA SER A 312 12.04 24.48 -18.10
C SER A 312 13.43 24.17 -18.65
N ASP A 313 13.85 24.89 -19.70
CA ASP A 313 15.20 24.82 -20.25
C ASP A 313 16.07 26.04 -19.91
N SER A 314 15.57 26.92 -19.05
CA SER A 314 16.27 28.14 -18.65
C SER A 314 17.62 27.85 -17.99
N GLN A 315 18.57 28.78 -18.14
CA GLN A 315 19.88 28.66 -17.50
C GLN A 315 19.75 28.60 -15.96
N LEU A 316 18.80 29.34 -15.40
CA LEU A 316 18.51 29.32 -13.97
C LEU A 316 18.05 27.92 -13.51
N PHE A 317 17.11 27.30 -14.23
CA PHE A 317 16.65 25.94 -13.92
C PHE A 317 17.80 24.92 -13.97
N ARG A 318 18.69 25.02 -14.96
CA ARG A 318 19.85 24.12 -15.07
C ARG A 318 20.82 24.29 -13.90
N ALA A 319 21.14 25.53 -13.54
CA ALA A 319 21.98 25.82 -12.38
C ALA A 319 21.35 25.35 -11.06
N ASN A 320 20.02 25.49 -10.93
CA ASN A 320 19.27 24.97 -9.79
C ASN A 320 19.34 23.45 -9.70
N ALA A 321 19.18 22.74 -10.81
CA ALA A 321 19.27 21.28 -10.86
C ALA A 321 20.69 20.77 -10.53
N GLU A 322 21.74 21.45 -10.97
CA GLU A 322 23.13 21.15 -10.59
C GLU A 322 23.36 21.34 -9.09
N LEU A 323 22.83 22.42 -8.50
CA LEU A 323 22.89 22.62 -7.05
C LEU A 323 22.15 21.53 -6.28
N LEU A 324 20.97 21.10 -6.77
CA LEU A 324 20.22 20.00 -6.17
C LEU A 324 20.98 18.68 -6.27
N ASP A 325 21.63 18.41 -7.40
CA ASP A 325 22.51 17.23 -7.59
C ASP A 325 23.66 17.23 -6.58
N GLU A 326 24.34 18.37 -6.41
CA GLU A 326 25.42 18.54 -5.43
C GLU A 326 24.93 18.25 -4.00
N ILE A 327 23.80 18.84 -3.59
CA ILE A 327 23.24 18.64 -2.24
C ILE A 327 22.81 17.19 -2.05
N ALA A 328 22.14 16.59 -3.04
CA ALA A 328 21.71 15.19 -2.96
C ALA A 328 22.91 14.24 -2.85
N SER A 329 23.95 14.46 -3.66
CA SER A 329 25.19 13.68 -3.61
C SER A 329 25.87 13.78 -2.24
N LEU A 330 25.96 14.98 -1.67
CA LEU A 330 26.53 15.22 -0.33
C LEU A 330 25.78 14.49 0.80
N GLU A 331 24.45 14.40 0.69
CA GLU A 331 23.62 13.77 1.71
C GLU A 331 23.26 12.31 1.36
N GLY A 332 23.84 11.74 0.30
CA GLY A 332 23.68 10.34 -0.09
C GLY A 332 22.32 9.97 -0.69
N LEU A 333 21.63 10.93 -1.33
CA LEU A 333 20.32 10.75 -1.92
C LEU A 333 20.37 10.62 -3.45
N GLY A 334 19.52 9.75 -3.98
CA GLY A 334 19.11 9.81 -5.38
C GLY A 334 18.05 10.90 -5.64
N ILE A 335 17.87 11.29 -6.89
CA ILE A 335 16.80 12.18 -7.35
C ILE A 335 16.01 11.52 -8.47
N LEU A 336 14.70 11.40 -8.29
CA LEU A 336 13.74 11.18 -9.37
C LEU A 336 13.12 12.52 -9.75
N TYR A 337 13.35 12.99 -10.97
CA TYR A 337 12.68 14.19 -11.46
C TYR A 337 11.31 13.83 -12.03
N ALA A 338 10.23 14.39 -11.49
CA ALA A 338 8.89 14.31 -12.04
C ALA A 338 8.59 15.60 -12.80
N ILE A 339 8.68 15.55 -14.14
CA ILE A 339 8.46 16.70 -15.01
C ILE A 339 6.97 16.83 -15.35
N PHE A 340 6.43 17.99 -15.02
CA PHE A 340 5.10 18.43 -15.44
C PHE A 340 5.30 19.42 -16.60
N PRO A 341 4.88 19.09 -17.83
CA PRO A 341 5.21 19.90 -19.01
C PRO A 341 4.82 21.37 -18.90
N LYS A 342 3.66 21.68 -18.32
CA LYS A 342 3.09 23.03 -18.25
C LYS A 342 3.06 23.74 -19.63
N TRP A 343 2.57 24.98 -19.65
CA TRP A 343 2.12 25.63 -20.90
C TRP A 343 3.18 26.54 -21.55
N ASP A 344 4.35 26.71 -20.93
CA ASP A 344 5.39 27.67 -21.34
C ASP A 344 5.90 27.44 -22.78
N TYR A 345 5.82 26.20 -23.29
CA TYR A 345 6.35 25.81 -24.60
C TYR A 345 5.26 25.39 -25.61
N GLY A 346 3.99 25.47 -25.22
CA GLY A 346 2.84 24.98 -26.00
C GLY A 346 1.87 24.14 -25.14
N PRO A 347 0.86 23.50 -25.76
CA PRO A 347 -0.01 22.55 -25.06
C PRO A 347 0.81 21.45 -24.39
N GLU A 348 0.54 21.16 -23.12
CA GLU A 348 1.33 20.22 -22.31
C GLU A 348 1.52 18.89 -23.05
N GLN A 349 0.43 18.34 -23.55
CA GLN A 349 0.34 17.04 -24.20
C GLN A 349 1.11 16.94 -25.53
N ASP A 350 1.53 18.06 -26.11
CA ASP A 350 2.33 18.04 -27.34
C ASP A 350 3.75 17.52 -27.10
N TYR A 351 4.20 17.32 -25.84
CA TYR A 351 5.45 16.62 -25.55
C TYR A 351 5.47 15.20 -26.14
N LEU A 352 4.30 14.58 -26.33
CA LEU A 352 4.14 13.25 -26.93
C LEU A 352 4.30 13.25 -28.45
N ARG A 353 4.28 14.42 -29.11
CA ARG A 353 4.38 14.56 -30.57
C ARG A 353 5.83 14.81 -30.97
N PRO A 354 6.54 13.83 -31.57
CA PRO A 354 7.92 14.02 -31.99
C PRO A 354 8.07 15.22 -32.93
N GLY A 355 9.04 16.10 -32.64
CA GLY A 355 9.29 17.30 -33.42
C GLY A 355 8.48 18.54 -33.02
N SER A 356 7.54 18.43 -32.08
CA SER A 356 6.90 19.61 -31.48
C SER A 356 7.92 20.41 -30.65
N ARG A 357 7.61 21.70 -30.41
CA ARG A 357 8.46 22.56 -29.55
C ARG A 357 8.60 21.99 -28.14
N VAL A 358 7.49 21.56 -27.53
CA VAL A 358 7.47 20.99 -26.18
C VAL A 358 8.28 19.69 -26.12
N ASN A 359 8.15 18.82 -27.13
CA ASN A 359 8.90 17.56 -27.22
C ASN A 359 10.42 17.79 -27.32
N ALA A 360 10.85 18.75 -28.15
CA ALA A 360 12.27 19.08 -28.30
C ALA A 360 12.88 19.63 -26.98
N VAL A 361 12.14 20.50 -26.30
CA VAL A 361 12.54 21.06 -25.00
C VAL A 361 12.59 19.96 -23.94
N PHE A 362 11.55 19.11 -23.86
CA PHE A 362 11.53 17.94 -22.97
C PHE A 362 12.74 17.04 -23.19
N ALA A 363 13.02 16.63 -24.44
CA ALA A 363 14.14 15.74 -24.72
C ALA A 363 15.51 16.36 -24.34
N SER A 364 15.67 17.66 -24.53
CA SER A 364 16.86 18.41 -24.11
C SER A 364 17.02 18.46 -22.59
N VAL A 365 15.95 18.79 -21.87
CA VAL A 365 15.93 18.88 -20.41
C VAL A 365 16.12 17.50 -19.78
N ALA A 366 15.39 16.49 -20.25
CA ALA A 366 15.48 15.13 -19.73
C ALA A 366 16.87 14.52 -19.95
N ARG A 367 17.52 14.79 -21.09
CA ARG A 367 18.92 14.39 -21.33
C ARG A 367 19.88 15.06 -20.34
N PHE A 368 19.72 16.35 -20.10
CA PHE A 368 20.54 17.08 -19.13
C PHE A 368 20.38 16.52 -17.72
N LEU A 369 19.14 16.38 -17.23
CA LEU A 369 18.87 15.84 -15.89
C LEU A 369 19.38 14.41 -15.75
N SER A 370 19.21 13.58 -16.79
CA SER A 370 19.69 12.19 -16.82
C SER A 370 21.21 12.03 -16.71
N ASN A 371 21.97 13.08 -17.00
CA ASN A 371 23.44 13.10 -16.91
C ASN A 371 23.96 13.60 -15.56
N LEU A 372 23.09 14.11 -14.70
CA LEU A 372 23.45 14.49 -13.33
C LEU A 372 23.71 13.23 -12.49
N SER A 373 24.61 13.33 -11.51
CA SER A 373 25.22 12.17 -10.85
C SER A 373 24.27 11.43 -9.91
N SER A 374 23.37 12.16 -9.26
CA SER A 374 22.36 11.63 -8.33
C SER A 374 21.05 11.25 -9.02
N THR A 375 20.91 11.46 -10.34
CA THR A 375 19.64 11.17 -11.04
C THR A 375 19.38 9.68 -11.19
N LEU A 376 18.28 9.23 -10.58
CA LEU A 376 17.73 7.88 -10.72
C LEU A 376 16.95 7.72 -12.04
N GLY A 377 16.19 8.75 -12.40
CA GLY A 377 15.34 8.74 -13.59
C GLY A 377 14.63 10.08 -13.79
N VAL A 378 13.94 10.20 -14.91
CA VAL A 378 13.10 11.34 -15.26
C VAL A 378 11.71 10.80 -15.59
N ALA A 379 10.77 10.95 -14.67
CA ALA A 379 9.38 10.65 -14.89
C ALA A 379 8.68 11.83 -15.57
N VAL A 380 7.85 11.57 -16.58
CA VAL A 380 7.02 12.58 -17.22
C VAL A 380 5.55 12.28 -16.98
N TRP A 381 4.82 13.31 -16.55
CA TRP A 381 3.39 13.20 -16.26
C TRP A 381 2.56 12.97 -17.53
N TYR A 382 1.61 12.04 -17.43
CA TYR A 382 0.71 11.64 -18.52
C TYR A 382 -0.72 11.45 -18.00
N GLY A 383 -1.65 12.26 -18.49
CA GLY A 383 -3.08 12.09 -18.22
C GLY A 383 -3.83 13.41 -18.25
N TRP A 384 -4.86 13.56 -19.06
CA TRP A 384 -5.65 14.79 -19.13
C TRP A 384 -7.13 14.43 -19.14
N LYS A 385 -7.95 15.12 -18.32
CA LYS A 385 -9.37 14.79 -18.16
C LYS A 385 -10.16 14.75 -19.48
N ASP A 386 -9.80 15.61 -20.43
CA ASP A 386 -10.51 15.76 -21.70
C ASP A 386 -9.83 15.01 -22.86
N ARG A 387 -8.84 14.15 -22.57
CA ARG A 387 -8.08 13.45 -23.60
C ARG A 387 -7.99 11.97 -23.30
N ARG A 388 -8.52 11.16 -24.23
CA ARG A 388 -8.36 9.72 -24.20
C ARG A 388 -6.88 9.32 -24.27
N MET A 389 -6.48 8.40 -23.42
CA MET A 389 -5.15 7.79 -23.48
C MET A 389 -4.97 6.89 -24.71
N ASP A 390 -3.83 7.04 -25.40
CA ASP A 390 -3.48 6.28 -26.61
C ASP A 390 -2.12 5.56 -26.46
N PRO A 391 -2.11 4.21 -26.38
CA PRO A 391 -0.87 3.43 -26.31
C PRO A 391 0.08 3.64 -27.50
N GLU A 392 -0.45 3.88 -28.70
CA GLU A 392 0.40 4.07 -29.89
C GLU A 392 1.11 5.42 -29.87
N GLU A 393 0.48 6.45 -29.32
CA GLU A 393 1.12 7.75 -29.12
C GLU A 393 2.29 7.65 -28.13
N LEU A 394 2.07 6.96 -27.01
CA LEU A 394 3.13 6.70 -26.04
C LEU A 394 4.30 5.95 -26.68
N GLU A 395 4.01 4.93 -27.49
CA GLU A 395 5.02 4.16 -28.22
C GLU A 395 5.80 5.03 -29.20
N ARG A 396 5.12 5.82 -30.04
CA ARG A 396 5.76 6.75 -30.99
C ARG A 396 6.66 7.75 -30.25
N PHE A 397 6.18 8.31 -29.15
CA PHE A 397 6.97 9.20 -28.29
C PHE A 397 8.23 8.50 -27.78
N TYR A 398 8.08 7.35 -27.12
CA TYR A 398 9.21 6.67 -26.49
C TYR A 398 10.24 6.19 -27.51
N LEU A 399 9.79 5.66 -28.66
CA LEU A 399 10.68 5.24 -29.75
C LEU A 399 11.32 6.42 -30.49
N SER A 400 10.80 7.64 -30.35
CA SER A 400 11.47 8.85 -30.88
C SER A 400 12.67 9.29 -30.02
N LEU A 401 12.73 8.86 -28.76
CA LEU A 401 13.82 9.24 -27.86
C LEU A 401 15.13 8.51 -28.22
N PRO A 402 16.30 9.11 -27.95
CA PRO A 402 17.60 8.45 -28.03
C PRO A 402 17.64 7.16 -27.17
N PRO A 403 18.31 6.07 -27.62
CA PRO A 403 18.34 4.81 -26.88
C PRO A 403 18.87 4.90 -25.44
N ASP A 404 19.88 5.74 -25.20
CA ASP A 404 20.46 6.03 -23.89
C ASP A 404 19.45 6.72 -22.95
N LEU A 405 18.62 7.61 -23.51
CA LEU A 405 17.61 8.34 -22.75
C LEU A 405 16.41 7.46 -22.40
N ARG A 406 15.99 6.55 -23.29
CA ARG A 406 14.84 5.65 -23.09
C ARG A 406 14.88 4.91 -21.76
N GLN A 407 16.05 4.40 -21.38
CA GLN A 407 16.21 3.62 -20.14
C GLN A 407 16.03 4.45 -18.87
N ARG A 408 16.10 5.78 -18.96
CA ARG A 408 15.95 6.73 -17.85
C ARG A 408 14.61 7.45 -17.83
N ILE A 409 13.80 7.35 -18.88
CA ILE A 409 12.47 7.96 -18.92
C ILE A 409 11.42 7.03 -18.32
N TRP A 410 10.70 7.54 -17.34
CA TRP A 410 9.59 6.86 -16.67
C TRP A 410 8.28 7.56 -17.02
N LEU A 411 7.16 6.85 -16.92
CA LEU A 411 5.81 7.42 -17.12
C LEU A 411 5.16 7.65 -15.77
N TRP A 412 4.67 8.85 -15.47
CA TRP A 412 3.96 9.17 -14.24
C TRP A 412 2.46 9.31 -14.49
N LEU A 413 1.65 8.57 -13.74
CA LEU A 413 0.19 8.62 -13.77
C LEU A 413 -0.35 9.01 -12.39
N ASP A 414 -1.11 10.10 -12.34
CA ASP A 414 -1.84 10.47 -11.13
C ASP A 414 -3.03 9.52 -10.91
N ASP A 415 -3.52 9.44 -9.68
CA ASP A 415 -4.56 8.49 -9.24
C ASP A 415 -5.80 8.46 -10.15
N PRO A 416 -6.37 9.59 -10.61
CA PRO A 416 -7.55 9.59 -11.49
C PRO A 416 -7.33 8.93 -12.86
N PHE A 417 -6.07 8.81 -13.29
CA PHE A 417 -5.70 8.39 -14.64
C PHE A 417 -5.23 6.93 -14.70
N VAL A 418 -4.97 6.31 -13.55
CA VAL A 418 -4.49 4.92 -13.47
C VAL A 418 -5.49 3.94 -14.09
N GLU A 419 -6.77 4.09 -13.78
CA GLU A 419 -7.82 3.22 -14.31
C GLU A 419 -7.94 3.35 -15.83
N GLU A 420 -7.89 4.57 -16.36
CA GLU A 420 -7.94 4.81 -17.81
C GLU A 420 -6.71 4.23 -18.50
N ALA A 421 -5.53 4.32 -17.90
CA ALA A 421 -4.30 3.72 -18.44
C ALA A 421 -4.42 2.21 -18.54
N TYR A 422 -5.00 1.56 -17.53
CA TYR A 422 -5.30 0.13 -17.58
C TYR A 422 -6.27 -0.20 -18.72
N ARG A 423 -7.39 0.54 -18.84
CA ARG A 423 -8.41 0.30 -19.87
C ARG A 423 -7.93 0.55 -21.29
N SER A 424 -7.09 1.55 -21.48
CA SER A 424 -6.57 1.92 -22.80
C SER A 424 -5.52 0.94 -23.32
N GLY A 425 -4.93 0.11 -22.46
CA GLY A 425 -3.82 -0.79 -22.81
C GLY A 425 -2.44 -0.16 -22.67
N ILE A 426 -2.34 1.06 -22.11
CA ILE A 426 -1.06 1.75 -21.85
C ILE A 426 -0.14 0.88 -21.00
N THR A 427 -0.68 0.18 -19.99
CA THR A 427 0.11 -0.65 -19.08
C THR A 427 0.78 -1.82 -19.80
N GLY A 428 0.07 -2.47 -20.73
CA GLY A 428 0.63 -3.51 -21.60
C GLY A 428 1.75 -2.96 -22.49
N LYS A 429 1.54 -1.79 -23.08
CA LYS A 429 2.56 -1.13 -23.91
C LYS A 429 3.80 -0.72 -23.12
N VAL A 430 3.63 -0.22 -21.89
CA VAL A 430 4.73 0.10 -20.97
C VAL A 430 5.59 -1.13 -20.69
N ASP A 431 4.97 -2.29 -20.46
CA ASP A 431 5.69 -3.56 -20.26
C ASP A 431 6.44 -4.01 -21.52
N GLU A 432 5.82 -3.90 -22.70
CA GLU A 432 6.47 -4.20 -24.00
C GLU A 432 7.71 -3.33 -24.24
N LEU A 433 7.63 -2.05 -23.89
CA LEU A 433 8.72 -1.08 -24.04
C LEU A 433 9.77 -1.13 -22.91
N ASN A 434 9.58 -2.01 -21.92
CA ASN A 434 10.41 -2.13 -20.71
C ASN A 434 10.56 -0.78 -19.97
N MET A 435 9.50 0.04 -20.01
CA MET A 435 9.43 1.32 -19.33
C MET A 435 9.10 1.13 -17.85
N THR A 436 9.51 2.08 -17.00
CA THR A 436 9.08 2.11 -15.60
C THR A 436 7.85 3.00 -15.48
N LEU A 437 6.80 2.46 -14.84
CA LEU A 437 5.56 3.17 -14.54
C LEU A 437 5.59 3.68 -13.10
N VAL A 438 5.27 4.95 -12.89
CA VAL A 438 4.97 5.53 -11.59
C VAL A 438 3.47 5.75 -11.52
N THR A 439 2.82 5.17 -10.51
CA THR A 439 1.37 5.31 -10.30
C THR A 439 1.10 5.88 -8.92
N GLU A 440 0.35 6.98 -8.86
CA GLU A 440 -0.24 7.41 -7.60
C GLU A 440 -1.45 6.52 -7.27
N LEU A 441 -1.45 5.92 -6.07
CA LEU A 441 -2.49 5.01 -5.58
C LEU A 441 -2.81 5.39 -4.14
N TYR A 442 -3.67 6.38 -3.92
CA TYR A 442 -3.90 6.92 -2.57
C TYR A 442 -4.79 6.01 -1.74
N SER A 443 -5.85 5.48 -2.33
CA SER A 443 -6.82 4.67 -1.58
C SER A 443 -6.46 3.18 -1.53
N PRO A 444 -6.82 2.43 -0.47
CA PRO A 444 -6.61 1.01 -0.35
C PRO A 444 -7.22 0.22 -1.50
N SER A 445 -8.38 0.62 -2.02
CA SER A 445 -9.02 -0.08 -3.14
C SER A 445 -8.20 0.10 -4.43
N MET A 446 -7.75 1.31 -4.74
CA MET A 446 -6.85 1.58 -5.87
C MET A 446 -5.53 0.83 -5.72
N LEU A 447 -4.92 0.89 -4.53
CA LEU A 447 -3.68 0.20 -4.22
C LEU A 447 -3.83 -1.31 -4.40
N ALA A 448 -4.90 -1.91 -3.86
CA ALA A 448 -5.12 -3.34 -3.94
C ALA A 448 -5.39 -3.81 -5.37
N ALA A 449 -6.15 -3.02 -6.16
CA ALA A 449 -6.50 -3.34 -7.54
C ALA A 449 -5.33 -3.14 -8.53
N TYR A 450 -4.49 -2.12 -8.31
CA TYR A 450 -3.56 -1.62 -9.32
C TYR A 450 -2.07 -1.64 -8.92
N GLN A 451 -1.71 -2.25 -7.79
CA GLN A 451 -0.30 -2.48 -7.38
C GLN A 451 0.56 -3.33 -8.35
N ASN A 452 -0.08 -3.98 -9.33
CA ASN A 452 0.52 -4.95 -10.25
C ASN A 452 0.18 -4.67 -11.71
N LEU A 453 0.07 -3.39 -12.07
CA LEU A 453 -0.23 -2.99 -13.44
C LEU A 453 0.87 -3.37 -14.42
N THR A 454 2.14 -3.29 -14.00
CA THR A 454 3.30 -3.58 -14.83
C THR A 454 4.38 -4.30 -14.04
N ARG A 455 5.36 -4.89 -14.75
CA ARG A 455 6.52 -5.53 -14.12
C ARG A 455 7.37 -4.51 -13.39
N ARG A 456 7.58 -3.34 -14.02
CA ARG A 456 8.40 -2.23 -13.51
C ARG A 456 7.48 -1.10 -13.05
N GLN A 457 6.93 -1.26 -11.85
CA GLN A 457 6.05 -0.27 -11.23
C GLN A 457 6.68 0.30 -9.96
N MET A 458 6.67 1.62 -9.87
CA MET A 458 6.81 2.38 -8.64
C MET A 458 5.43 2.85 -8.20
N ILE A 459 5.12 2.65 -6.93
CA ILE A 459 3.85 3.09 -6.34
C ILE A 459 4.11 4.35 -5.54
N VAL A 460 3.36 5.41 -5.80
CA VAL A 460 3.35 6.63 -4.98
C VAL A 460 2.05 6.66 -4.17
N THR A 461 2.13 6.87 -2.87
CA THR A 461 0.93 6.96 -2.01
C THR A 461 1.21 7.82 -0.78
N GLY A 462 0.16 8.25 -0.09
CA GLY A 462 0.25 9.12 1.09
C GLY A 462 -0.93 8.92 2.04
N TYR A 463 -0.79 9.30 3.31
CA TYR A 463 -1.88 9.20 4.30
C TYR A 463 -2.39 10.58 4.69
N TRP A 464 -3.70 10.80 4.50
CA TRP A 464 -4.32 12.11 4.62
C TRP A 464 -4.57 12.51 6.07
N ASN A 465 -4.24 13.76 6.38
CA ASN A 465 -4.58 14.51 7.58
C ASN A 465 -4.16 13.86 8.90
N ALA A 466 -2.98 13.25 8.94
CA ALA A 466 -2.40 12.77 10.19
C ALA A 466 -2.04 13.94 11.12
N SER A 467 -2.36 13.78 12.41
CA SER A 467 -2.04 14.72 13.48
C SER A 467 -0.65 14.50 14.08
N SER A 468 -0.09 13.31 13.89
CA SER A 468 1.22 12.90 14.39
C SER A 468 1.95 11.99 13.41
N THR A 469 3.27 11.87 13.55
CA THR A 469 4.08 10.95 12.72
C THR A 469 3.72 9.49 13.00
N GLU A 470 3.39 9.15 14.25
CA GLU A 470 2.98 7.80 14.65
C GLU A 470 1.66 7.39 13.97
N GLU A 471 0.63 8.27 14.00
CA GLU A 471 -0.62 8.06 13.27
C GLU A 471 -0.38 7.91 11.76
N TRP A 472 0.48 8.75 11.19
CA TRP A 472 0.83 8.70 9.77
C TRP A 472 1.47 7.36 9.39
N VAL A 473 2.42 6.86 10.20
CA VAL A 473 3.10 5.58 9.97
C VAL A 473 2.12 4.41 10.05
N ASP A 474 1.26 4.38 11.05
CA ASP A 474 0.28 3.30 11.23
C ASP A 474 -0.73 3.26 10.08
N GLY A 475 -1.22 4.45 9.67
CA GLY A 475 -2.08 4.60 8.50
C GLY A 475 -1.42 4.11 7.21
N MET A 476 -0.19 4.54 6.95
CA MET A 476 0.58 4.10 5.78
C MET A 476 0.83 2.58 5.79
N ARG A 477 1.24 2.00 6.93
CA ARG A 477 1.48 0.55 7.05
C ARG A 477 0.22 -0.26 6.79
N GLY A 478 -0.93 0.19 7.32
CA GLY A 478 -2.22 -0.45 7.06
C GLY A 478 -2.53 -0.58 5.57
N LYS A 479 -2.19 0.43 4.77
CA LYS A 479 -2.35 0.39 3.31
C LYS A 479 -1.31 -0.50 2.64
N LEU A 480 -0.04 -0.37 3.02
CA LEU A 480 1.06 -1.06 2.36
C LEU A 480 1.04 -2.59 2.53
N GLU A 481 0.29 -3.11 3.51
CA GLU A 481 0.05 -4.56 3.62
C GLU A 481 -0.80 -5.15 2.49
N LEU A 482 -1.52 -4.29 1.75
CA LEU A 482 -2.18 -4.70 0.53
C LEU A 482 -1.18 -4.93 -0.59
N VAL A 483 0.02 -4.34 -0.52
CA VAL A 483 1.07 -4.50 -1.54
C VAL A 483 1.70 -5.88 -1.36
N ARG A 484 1.28 -6.86 -2.16
CA ARG A 484 1.71 -8.26 -2.04
C ARG A 484 2.92 -8.61 -2.92
N THR A 485 3.35 -7.70 -3.79
CA THR A 485 4.41 -7.98 -4.77
C THR A 485 5.77 -7.51 -4.28
N PRO A 486 6.74 -8.40 -4.06
CA PRO A 486 8.10 -8.04 -3.70
C PRO A 486 8.78 -7.20 -4.77
N GLY A 487 9.74 -6.37 -4.37
CA GLY A 487 10.60 -5.61 -5.27
C GLY A 487 10.00 -4.32 -5.83
N ARG A 488 8.83 -3.88 -5.33
CA ARG A 488 8.23 -2.59 -5.69
C ARG A 488 9.06 -1.44 -5.12
N ILE A 489 9.18 -0.36 -5.89
CA ILE A 489 9.69 0.93 -5.38
C ILE A 489 8.50 1.68 -4.80
N LEU A 490 8.69 2.28 -3.62
CA LEU A 490 7.66 3.12 -2.99
C LEU A 490 8.09 4.58 -3.02
N GLY A 491 7.19 5.44 -3.48
CA GLY A 491 7.23 6.88 -3.25
C GLY A 491 6.21 7.28 -2.19
N VAL A 492 6.61 8.14 -1.27
CA VAL A 492 5.74 8.73 -0.26
C VAL A 492 5.34 10.13 -0.71
N TRP A 493 4.04 10.36 -0.85
CA TRP A 493 3.46 11.70 -0.98
C TRP A 493 3.07 12.17 0.43
N ILE A 494 3.64 13.22 1.02
CA ILE A 494 4.70 14.14 0.58
C ILE A 494 5.57 14.48 1.81
N PHE A 495 6.80 15.00 1.65
CA PHE A 495 7.62 15.45 2.78
C PHE A 495 6.93 16.55 3.59
N TRP A 496 6.47 17.60 2.92
CA TRP A 496 5.87 18.78 3.55
C TRP A 496 4.89 19.48 2.60
N ASP A 497 3.71 19.83 3.12
CA ASP A 497 2.63 20.54 2.40
C ASP A 497 2.00 21.68 3.22
N VAL A 498 2.54 21.99 4.41
CA VAL A 498 2.00 23.09 5.22
C VAL A 498 2.34 24.42 4.54
N ASN A 499 1.31 25.27 4.39
CA ASN A 499 1.43 26.63 3.87
C ASN A 499 1.97 26.70 2.42
N ASP A 500 1.74 25.67 1.61
CA ASP A 500 2.20 25.61 0.21
C ASP A 500 1.23 26.24 -0.82
N GLY A 501 0.01 26.56 -0.37
CA GLY A 501 -1.06 27.17 -1.17
C GLY A 501 -2.09 26.22 -1.77
N PHE A 502 -1.95 24.90 -1.62
CA PHE A 502 -2.92 23.91 -2.13
C PHE A 502 -3.79 23.29 -1.03
N GLY A 503 -3.33 23.32 0.22
CA GLY A 503 -4.10 22.79 1.35
C GLY A 503 -4.18 21.26 1.36
N GLU A 504 -3.20 20.59 0.76
CA GLU A 504 -2.99 19.17 0.96
C GLU A 504 -2.61 18.90 2.42
N ALA A 505 -2.91 17.68 2.89
CA ALA A 505 -2.65 17.26 4.26
C ALA A 505 -1.97 15.87 4.32
N TYR A 506 -1.16 15.53 3.33
CA TYR A 506 -0.46 14.25 3.21
C TYR A 506 0.93 14.20 3.86
N ARG A 507 1.45 15.34 4.36
CA ARG A 507 2.83 15.44 4.90
C ARG A 507 3.23 14.28 5.82
N ALA A 508 4.45 13.78 5.61
CA ALA A 508 5.10 12.79 6.46
C ALA A 508 5.96 13.44 7.56
N TYR A 509 6.44 14.68 7.33
CA TYR A 509 7.18 15.43 8.34
C TYR A 509 6.21 16.17 9.27
N ILE A 510 6.08 15.69 10.50
CA ILE A 510 5.11 16.20 11.49
C ILE A 510 5.82 16.38 12.84
N GLY A 511 5.63 17.53 13.48
CA GLY A 511 6.17 17.78 14.83
C GLY A 511 7.69 17.63 14.93
N GLY A 512 8.43 17.92 13.85
CA GLY A 512 9.89 17.81 13.82
C GLY A 512 10.42 16.39 13.56
N LYS A 513 9.55 15.41 13.32
CA LYS A 513 9.92 14.01 13.07
C LYS A 513 9.52 13.57 11.66
N LEU A 514 10.39 12.78 11.03
CA LEU A 514 10.15 12.07 9.79
C LEU A 514 10.32 10.57 10.07
N ARG A 515 9.48 9.73 9.46
CA ARG A 515 9.59 8.27 9.56
C ARG A 515 9.27 7.63 8.22
N ASN A 516 10.03 6.60 7.87
CA ASN A 516 9.70 5.74 6.75
C ASN A 516 8.69 4.65 7.18
N PRO A 517 7.54 4.49 6.48
CA PRO A 517 6.51 3.54 6.89
C PRO A 517 6.93 2.08 6.70
N VAL A 518 7.88 1.82 5.80
CA VAL A 518 8.44 0.49 5.52
C VAL A 518 9.60 0.17 6.47
N LEU A 519 10.33 1.19 6.91
CA LEU A 519 11.46 0.99 7.81
C LEU A 519 10.96 0.64 9.22
N ARG A 520 11.35 -0.54 9.71
CA ARG A 520 11.10 -0.95 11.08
C ARG A 520 12.34 -0.68 11.92
N ARG A 521 12.19 0.21 12.90
CA ARG A 521 13.18 0.41 13.96
C ARG A 521 12.57 -0.12 15.26
N PRO A 522 12.87 -1.37 15.66
CA PRO A 522 12.39 -1.87 16.94
C PRO A 522 12.86 -0.96 18.06
N SER A 523 12.09 -0.89 19.15
CA SER A 523 12.57 -0.22 20.35
C SER A 523 13.86 -0.90 20.81
N LEU A 524 14.89 -0.09 21.02
CA LEU A 524 16.18 -0.54 21.56
C LEU A 524 16.25 -0.32 23.08
N GLU A 525 15.15 0.15 23.70
CA GLU A 525 15.11 0.50 25.12
C GLU A 525 14.99 -0.71 26.03
N VAL A 526 14.31 -1.77 25.59
CA VAL A 526 14.10 -2.99 26.36
C VAL A 526 14.47 -4.20 25.51
N VAL A 527 15.41 -5.02 25.99
CA VAL A 527 16.05 -6.07 25.20
C VAL A 527 16.11 -7.38 25.98
N ASP A 528 15.75 -8.47 25.32
CA ASP A 528 15.85 -9.82 25.84
C ASP A 528 17.17 -10.45 25.37
N ALA A 529 18.21 -10.32 26.19
CA ALA A 529 19.54 -10.84 25.90
C ALA A 529 20.10 -11.63 27.09
N THR A 530 20.81 -12.71 26.79
CA THR A 530 21.40 -13.62 27.77
C THR A 530 22.91 -13.78 27.53
N GLY A 531 23.63 -14.22 28.57
CA GLY A 531 25.04 -14.62 28.45
C GLY A 531 25.95 -13.57 27.81
N VAL A 532 26.72 -13.99 26.81
CA VAL A 532 27.70 -13.16 26.09
C VAL A 532 27.02 -12.09 25.22
N ASP A 533 25.82 -12.36 24.71
CA ASP A 533 25.09 -11.42 23.87
C ASP A 533 24.58 -10.21 24.66
N ARG A 534 24.33 -10.36 25.97
CA ARG A 534 24.06 -9.22 26.88
C ARG A 534 25.21 -8.21 26.91
N ILE A 535 26.46 -8.69 26.83
CA ILE A 535 27.64 -7.82 26.80
C ILE A 535 27.65 -7.01 25.50
N ALA A 536 27.36 -7.65 24.37
CA ALA A 536 27.25 -6.98 23.08
C ALA A 536 26.15 -5.91 23.09
N VAL A 537 24.97 -6.22 23.67
CA VAL A 537 23.88 -5.24 23.83
C VAL A 537 24.32 -4.04 24.66
N ASN A 538 24.95 -4.24 25.80
CA ASN A 538 25.40 -3.13 26.65
C ASN A 538 26.48 -2.25 25.99
N MET A 539 27.32 -2.83 25.12
CA MET A 539 28.33 -2.06 24.37
C MET A 539 27.70 -1.24 23.24
N ILE A 540 26.76 -1.85 22.50
CA ILE A 540 26.18 -1.23 21.30
C ILE A 540 25.00 -0.32 21.64
N ILE A 541 24.26 -0.64 22.70
CA ILE A 541 23.07 0.07 23.16
C ILE A 541 23.17 0.26 24.70
N PRO A 542 24.05 1.16 25.19
CA PRO A 542 24.29 1.32 26.62
C PRO A 542 23.06 1.69 27.46
N SER A 543 22.04 2.27 26.81
CA SER A 543 20.77 2.66 27.44
C SER A 543 19.73 1.54 27.54
N ALA A 544 20.00 0.35 26.96
CA ALA A 544 19.05 -0.75 26.94
C ALA A 544 18.85 -1.37 28.33
N GLN A 545 17.60 -1.53 28.74
CA GLN A 545 17.20 -2.34 29.89
C GLN A 545 17.06 -3.80 29.46
N ILE A 546 17.70 -4.72 30.19
CA ILE A 546 17.59 -6.14 29.89
C ILE A 546 16.36 -6.73 30.58
N ALA A 547 15.36 -7.13 29.81
CA ALA A 547 14.12 -7.72 30.33
C ALA A 547 13.73 -8.99 29.56
N PRO A 548 13.44 -10.10 30.25
CA PRO A 548 12.91 -11.30 29.63
C PRO A 548 11.58 -11.04 28.90
N GLY A 549 11.45 -11.47 27.64
CA GLY A 549 10.22 -11.36 26.86
C GLY A 549 10.03 -10.02 26.14
N ALA A 550 11.07 -9.18 26.10
CA ALA A 550 11.07 -7.95 25.32
C ALA A 550 10.92 -8.21 23.81
N ASP A 551 10.54 -7.16 23.07
CA ASP A 551 10.32 -7.26 21.63
C ASP A 551 11.63 -7.43 20.84
N LEU A 552 12.77 -6.97 21.36
CA LEU A 552 14.09 -7.25 20.77
C LEU A 552 14.76 -8.44 21.47
N VAL A 553 14.82 -9.59 20.82
CA VAL A 553 15.46 -10.82 21.31
C VAL A 553 16.85 -10.96 20.69
N VAL A 554 17.89 -10.99 21.51
CA VAL A 554 19.28 -11.03 21.05
C VAL A 554 19.97 -12.32 21.50
N GLY A 555 20.67 -12.95 20.56
CA GLY A 555 21.40 -14.21 20.73
C GLY A 555 20.79 -15.36 19.92
N GLY A 556 21.64 -16.21 19.33
CA GLY A 556 21.18 -17.38 18.57
C GLY A 556 20.46 -18.42 19.44
N PRO A 557 19.73 -19.40 18.86
CA PRO A 557 18.91 -20.39 19.59
C PRO A 557 19.63 -21.19 20.69
N VAL A 558 20.96 -21.29 20.62
CA VAL A 558 21.82 -21.93 21.63
C VAL A 558 22.07 -21.00 22.83
N ALA A 559 22.25 -19.70 22.58
CA ALA A 559 22.54 -18.70 23.62
C ALA A 559 21.26 -18.13 24.25
N ASN A 560 20.22 -17.92 23.43
CA ASN A 560 18.90 -17.45 23.84
C ASN A 560 17.82 -18.41 23.33
N GLY A 561 17.24 -19.19 24.25
CA GLY A 561 16.26 -20.22 23.90
C GLY A 561 14.96 -19.68 23.28
N ARG A 562 14.64 -18.38 23.46
CA ARG A 562 13.47 -17.75 22.83
C ARG A 562 13.67 -17.54 21.33
N SER A 563 14.91 -17.46 20.87
CA SER A 563 15.22 -17.41 19.44
C SER A 563 14.92 -18.72 18.72
N LYS A 564 14.54 -19.81 19.41
CA LYS A 564 14.07 -21.05 18.76
C LYS A 564 12.75 -20.89 17.99
N ALA A 565 11.99 -19.84 18.25
CA ALA A 565 10.75 -19.56 17.51
C ALA A 565 10.99 -19.52 15.99
N VAL A 566 12.17 -19.05 15.57
CA VAL A 566 12.55 -18.88 14.17
C VAL A 566 12.80 -20.20 13.43
N GLU A 567 12.98 -21.33 14.14
CA GLU A 567 13.26 -22.63 13.50
C GLU A 567 12.09 -23.12 12.64
N SER A 568 10.87 -22.64 12.93
CA SER A 568 9.66 -22.89 12.15
C SER A 568 9.70 -22.29 10.72
N HIS A 569 10.68 -21.43 10.42
CA HIS A 569 10.81 -20.70 9.16
C HIS A 569 11.89 -21.27 8.22
N GLY A 570 12.28 -22.54 8.38
CA GLY A 570 13.34 -23.14 7.56
C GLY A 570 14.73 -22.54 7.84
N ILE A 571 14.89 -21.87 8.99
CA ILE A 571 16.14 -21.31 9.49
C ILE A 571 16.68 -22.24 10.56
N ARG A 572 17.97 -22.58 10.49
CA ARG A 572 18.62 -23.40 11.52
C ARG A 572 20.01 -22.88 11.81
N PHE A 573 20.31 -22.74 13.09
CA PHE A 573 21.66 -22.45 13.58
C PHE A 573 22.30 -23.75 14.10
N SER A 574 23.56 -23.97 13.73
CA SER A 574 24.44 -24.94 14.35
C SER A 574 25.62 -24.21 15.02
N ARG A 575 26.63 -24.95 15.48
CA ARG A 575 27.81 -24.34 16.11
C ARG A 575 28.56 -23.39 15.17
N ASP A 576 28.68 -23.75 13.89
CA ASP A 576 29.51 -23.03 12.91
C ASP A 576 28.77 -22.82 11.58
N GLU A 577 27.46 -23.06 11.54
CA GLU A 577 26.67 -22.94 10.32
C GLU A 577 25.32 -22.25 10.59
N LEU A 578 24.92 -21.41 9.64
CA LEU A 578 23.57 -20.89 9.50
C LEU A 578 22.98 -21.46 8.22
N ILE A 579 21.85 -22.15 8.34
CA ILE A 579 21.12 -22.73 7.22
C ILE A 579 19.83 -21.93 7.03
N ILE A 580 19.61 -21.42 5.82
CA ILE A 580 18.39 -20.69 5.45
C ILE A 580 17.84 -21.33 4.18
N ASN A 581 16.65 -21.95 4.26
CA ASN A 581 15.98 -22.57 3.12
C ASN A 581 16.90 -23.51 2.31
N GLY A 582 17.74 -24.29 3.01
CA GLY A 582 18.70 -25.22 2.42
C GLY A 582 20.04 -24.61 1.98
N THR A 583 20.19 -23.29 1.98
CA THR A 583 21.48 -22.61 1.73
C THR A 583 22.31 -22.59 3.00
N VAL A 584 23.56 -23.05 2.93
CA VAL A 584 24.46 -23.16 4.10
C VAL A 584 25.49 -22.03 4.11
N HIS A 585 25.52 -21.27 5.19
CA HIS A 585 26.52 -20.24 5.48
C HIS A 585 27.45 -20.73 6.59
N ARG A 586 28.75 -20.86 6.30
CA ARG A 586 29.74 -21.44 7.23
C ARG A 586 30.60 -20.36 7.88
N SER A 587 30.61 -20.33 9.19
CA SER A 587 31.38 -19.39 10.00
C SER A 587 32.76 -19.95 10.33
N SER A 588 33.73 -19.05 10.46
CA SER A 588 35.08 -19.32 10.93
C SER A 588 35.35 -18.43 12.12
N TRP A 589 35.52 -19.03 13.29
CA TRP A 589 35.69 -18.30 14.55
C TRP A 589 36.72 -17.17 14.45
N ARG A 590 36.34 -15.96 14.86
CA ARG A 590 37.16 -14.71 14.80
C ARG A 590 37.66 -14.34 13.40
N ARG A 591 37.02 -14.81 12.34
CA ARG A 591 37.40 -14.45 10.96
C ARG A 591 36.21 -14.13 10.08
N VAL A 592 35.20 -14.99 10.08
CA VAL A 592 33.98 -14.82 9.28
C VAL A 592 32.82 -15.28 10.12
N ASP A 593 31.79 -14.46 10.27
CA ASP A 593 30.60 -14.82 11.04
C ASP A 593 29.35 -14.25 10.37
N TYR A 594 28.23 -14.95 10.54
CA TYR A 594 26.96 -14.58 9.93
C TYR A 594 25.98 -14.15 10.99
N GLY A 595 25.33 -13.01 10.75
CA GLY A 595 24.29 -12.46 11.59
C GLY A 595 22.97 -12.43 10.84
N LEU A 596 21.88 -12.82 11.49
CA LEU A 596 20.52 -12.76 10.98
C LEU A 596 19.69 -11.86 11.88
N ILE A 597 19.05 -10.88 11.26
CA ILE A 597 17.98 -10.10 11.86
C ILE A 597 16.68 -10.64 11.28
N LEU A 598 15.69 -10.94 12.11
CA LEU A 598 14.37 -11.43 11.69
C LEU A 598 13.27 -10.71 12.46
N TYR A 599 12.28 -10.17 11.77
CA TYR A 599 11.05 -9.65 12.37
C TYR A 599 9.94 -10.68 12.26
N GLU A 600 9.40 -11.13 13.39
CA GLU A 600 8.36 -12.16 13.42
C GLU A 600 7.49 -12.00 14.67
N GLY A 601 6.16 -12.09 14.51
CA GLY A 601 5.24 -12.06 15.65
C GLY A 601 5.34 -10.80 16.51
N ASN A 602 5.59 -9.65 15.88
CA ASN A 602 5.85 -8.35 16.53
C ASN A 602 7.16 -8.28 17.34
N ARG A 603 8.08 -9.22 17.13
CA ARG A 603 9.41 -9.25 17.75
C ARG A 603 10.51 -9.17 16.70
N VAL A 604 11.66 -8.65 17.09
CA VAL A 604 12.90 -8.67 16.31
C VAL A 604 13.89 -9.62 16.97
N TYR A 605 14.34 -10.62 16.23
CA TYR A 605 15.38 -11.56 16.62
C TYR A 605 16.69 -11.14 15.97
N VAL A 606 17.73 -10.95 16.76
CA VAL A 606 19.09 -10.65 16.31
C VAL A 606 19.98 -11.81 16.73
N MET A 607 20.42 -12.59 15.76
CA MET A 607 21.04 -13.90 15.99
C MET A 607 22.33 -14.01 15.22
N GLY A 608 23.36 -14.63 15.79
CA GLY A 608 24.59 -14.97 15.10
C GLY A 608 24.88 -16.46 15.17
N THR A 609 25.66 -16.95 14.21
CA THR A 609 26.33 -18.26 14.32
C THR A 609 27.30 -18.27 15.50
N HIS A 610 28.08 -17.20 15.67
CA HIS A 610 28.74 -16.89 16.94
C HIS A 610 28.41 -15.47 17.41
N ARG A 611 29.02 -15.08 18.54
CA ARG A 611 28.87 -13.75 19.14
C ARG A 611 29.25 -12.60 18.20
N PHE A 612 30.12 -12.84 17.22
CA PHE A 612 30.57 -11.81 16.29
C PHE A 612 29.48 -11.52 15.26
N GLY A 613 28.77 -12.54 14.81
CA GLY A 613 27.59 -12.45 13.95
C GLY A 613 26.43 -11.77 14.66
N THR A 614 26.20 -12.07 15.94
CA THR A 614 25.20 -11.34 16.74
C THR A 614 25.57 -9.86 16.86
N LYS A 615 26.85 -9.57 17.17
CA LYS A 615 27.37 -8.20 17.29
C LYS A 615 27.24 -7.44 15.95
N ALA A 616 27.59 -8.07 14.83
CA ALA A 616 27.47 -7.51 13.49
C ALA A 616 26.02 -7.17 13.12
N ALA A 617 25.10 -8.12 13.35
CA ALA A 617 23.68 -7.90 13.13
C ALA A 617 23.12 -6.78 14.02
N LEU A 618 23.57 -6.70 15.28
CA LEU A 618 23.11 -5.66 16.20
C LEU A 618 23.64 -4.26 15.82
N ILE A 619 24.91 -4.15 15.40
CA ILE A 619 25.50 -2.91 14.86
C ILE A 619 24.70 -2.48 13.62
N TRP A 620 24.50 -3.41 12.68
CA TRP A 620 23.78 -3.12 11.45
C TRP A 620 22.34 -2.67 11.72
N LEU A 621 21.60 -3.37 12.58
CA LEU A 621 20.21 -3.03 12.93
C LEU A 621 20.11 -1.64 13.56
N ARG A 622 21.05 -1.30 14.47
CA ARG A 622 21.07 0.01 15.13
C ARG A 622 21.30 1.14 14.12
N MET A 623 22.18 0.93 13.15
CA MET A 623 22.53 1.95 12.16
C MET A 623 21.47 2.11 11.07
N ASN A 624 20.90 1.01 10.60
CA ASN A 624 20.11 1.00 9.37
C ASN A 624 18.61 0.81 9.62
N GLY A 625 18.18 0.26 10.77
CA GLY A 625 16.84 -0.31 10.91
C GLY A 625 16.65 -1.53 10.01
N LEU A 626 15.42 -2.04 9.90
CA LEU A 626 15.09 -3.21 9.08
C LEU A 626 14.08 -2.83 8.00
N THR A 627 14.47 -2.95 6.72
CA THR A 627 13.55 -2.87 5.58
C THR A 627 13.09 -4.28 5.22
N GLY A 628 11.81 -4.57 5.44
CA GLY A 628 11.26 -5.92 5.27
C GLY A 628 11.37 -6.75 6.55
N ASN A 629 11.50 -8.06 6.37
CA ASN A 629 11.28 -9.02 7.45
C ASN A 629 12.52 -9.74 7.93
N SER A 630 13.59 -9.73 7.14
CA SER A 630 14.88 -10.21 7.62
C SER A 630 16.04 -9.55 6.91
N CYS A 631 17.21 -9.60 7.55
CA CYS A 631 18.46 -9.16 6.97
C CYS A 631 19.57 -10.13 7.38
N LEU A 632 20.23 -10.73 6.39
CA LEU A 632 21.41 -11.55 6.55
C LEU A 632 22.65 -10.68 6.33
N VAL A 633 23.46 -10.54 7.37
CA VAL A 633 24.74 -9.86 7.32
C VAL A 633 25.89 -10.87 7.45
N ARG A 634 27.03 -10.51 6.85
CA ARG A 634 28.29 -11.21 7.04
C ARG A 634 29.31 -10.22 7.55
N TRP A 635 29.97 -10.58 8.64
CA TRP A 635 31.17 -9.90 9.12
C TRP A 635 32.41 -10.69 8.69
N THR A 636 33.45 -9.97 8.28
CA THR A 636 34.78 -10.50 8.00
C THR A 636 35.82 -9.64 8.73
N ASP A 637 36.70 -10.25 9.52
CA ASP A 637 37.84 -9.57 10.17
C ASP A 637 38.90 -9.23 9.10
N GLU A 638 38.81 -8.03 8.50
CA GLU A 638 39.69 -7.62 7.41
C GLU A 638 41.03 -7.10 7.94
N ASN A 639 41.02 -6.48 9.12
CA ASN A 639 42.19 -5.88 9.73
C ASN A 639 42.92 -6.81 10.72
N GLY A 640 42.34 -7.97 11.06
CA GLY A 640 42.93 -8.99 11.92
C GLY A 640 42.88 -8.68 13.41
N ASN A 641 42.09 -7.69 13.84
CA ASN A 641 41.98 -7.29 15.24
C ASN A 641 40.94 -8.14 16.01
N GLY A 642 40.12 -8.90 15.30
CA GLY A 642 39.09 -9.77 15.87
C GLY A 642 37.97 -9.03 16.60
N GLU A 643 37.77 -7.75 16.29
CA GLU A 643 36.64 -6.93 16.68
C GLU A 643 35.65 -6.78 15.53
N VAL A 644 34.39 -6.47 15.85
CA VAL A 644 33.37 -6.25 14.82
C VAL A 644 33.22 -4.76 14.61
N GLU A 645 33.62 -4.31 13.43
CA GLU A 645 33.54 -2.91 12.97
C GLU A 645 32.43 -2.76 11.93
N ALA A 646 31.78 -1.60 11.86
CA ALA A 646 30.62 -1.42 10.99
C ALA A 646 30.99 -1.53 9.51
N GLU A 647 32.21 -1.12 9.18
CA GLU A 647 32.81 -1.11 7.85
C GLU A 647 33.09 -2.53 7.32
N GLU A 648 33.27 -3.51 8.24
CA GLU A 648 33.53 -4.91 7.94
C GLU A 648 32.25 -5.75 7.77
N VAL A 649 31.08 -5.13 7.98
CA VAL A 649 29.78 -5.80 7.90
C VAL A 649 29.16 -5.54 6.53
N ILE A 650 28.93 -6.61 5.77
CA ILE A 650 28.23 -6.54 4.49
C ILE A 650 26.85 -7.20 4.57
N VAL A 651 25.88 -6.63 3.85
CA VAL A 651 24.56 -7.26 3.67
C VAL A 651 24.66 -8.27 2.54
N LEU A 652 24.34 -9.52 2.83
CA LEU A 652 24.29 -10.58 1.81
C LEU A 652 22.93 -10.67 1.15
N ARG A 653 21.86 -10.48 1.93
CA ARG A 653 20.48 -10.57 1.47
C ARG A 653 19.53 -9.95 2.48
N ASN A 654 18.53 -9.24 2.00
CA ASN A 654 17.30 -9.06 2.75
C ASN A 654 16.35 -10.17 2.27
N LEU A 655 15.91 -11.08 3.16
CA LEU A 655 15.01 -12.18 2.79
C LEU A 655 13.56 -11.85 3.13
#